data_AF-A0A9W8K5W5-F1
#
_entry.id   AF-A0A9W8K5W5-F1
#
_cell.length_a   1.000
_cell.length_b   1.000
_cell.length_c   1.000
_cell.angle_alpha   90.00
_cell.angle_beta   90.00
_cell.angle_gamma   90.00
#
_symmetry.space_group_name_H-M   'P 1'
#
loop_
_entity.id
_entity.type
_entity.pdbx_description
1 polymer ?
#
loop_
_entity_poly.entity_id
_entity_poly.type
_entity_poly.pdbx_seq_one_letter_code
_entity_poly.pdbx_strand_id
1 'polypeptide(L)'
;MFSSSKNILITGGTFSHVEHKSQSALEKLQGMIASGAMHNSGERFDPPKCYPGTRVAVINELLGWITNNRDTFMHWLYGPAGAGKSAIMQEIAELCFGRRILLASFFFSRTALLRNDEKRLVSTIAYQLVQALPQTRPFIEEVVENDPALFSKDIQTQLQLLIVEPLNRAFLSLPVPFKSDPHLILVDGLDECNNPAAQQRILTALLTIPALCKFRVMFLIASRPETHLKMTFNSEPFKHALARTALDDQYQPAEDVRLFLEGTFTQLKQTHPLREYLPVDWPGRSKLDTLVRKSSGQFIYAATVARYVSPPDTRPDDRLDVVLGLFPRGDVHEFPFAELDALYLHVLSSLRIKMPALRILALVAFPLGSQVYEWTCRMVDDFLKLRGGSTKEVLNRLASVIGYNEVQYIHFFHASLVDFLLDEERSGEFYIHLQGEGSYFVRMCLRQFTSGTDKDVFHNAVNCIDFYGRYAIPDETLCQDMAALNVSALAQNEAREGTSLALVVHKYLQCPRNFNMPKPSRDTLLVRCREAVEKFIGPQVRLYRSTGPLLHIFLVLFAVNPGLMLYSSRYKYADRPACTWVDIMMAPMSDEDFRSSVSVDDSTLCLRDVPFPADYSPLHPGHRMVFLPFIEKFLGPADFVAAACHVVLYIDECEPTWTFITDEDRRRASIVGWNVDPKDVKNIEKRESLDNSLLNMKHDAYECAVRYLPLLLLSAGIDPKLGDILSQSVITSDIGTHNWSSQKPATTTW
;
A
#
# COMPACT_ATOMS: atom_id res chain seq x y z
N MET A 1 -37.73 -11.47 -5.36
CA MET A 1 -38.97 -12.22 -5.07
C MET A 1 -40.01 -12.18 -6.19
N PHE A 2 -39.99 -11.24 -7.15
CA PHE A 2 -40.92 -11.28 -8.29
C PHE A 2 -40.25 -10.81 -9.59
N SER A 3 -39.75 -11.72 -10.40
CA SER A 3 -39.41 -11.44 -11.80
C SER A 3 -40.53 -11.99 -12.70
N SER A 4 -41.04 -11.14 -13.60
CA SER A 4 -42.10 -11.47 -14.60
C SER A 4 -43.57 -11.38 -14.17
N SER A 5 -43.89 -10.83 -13.01
CA SER A 5 -45.28 -10.61 -12.60
C SER A 5 -45.86 -9.35 -13.25
N LYS A 6 -47.09 -9.42 -13.80
CA LYS A 6 -47.87 -8.26 -14.26
C LYS A 6 -49.19 -8.20 -13.50
N ASN A 7 -49.69 -6.99 -13.22
CA ASN A 7 -50.94 -6.71 -12.50
C ASN A 7 -50.98 -7.17 -11.03
N ILE A 8 -49.89 -6.98 -10.27
CA ILE A 8 -49.95 -7.16 -8.81
C ILE A 8 -50.59 -5.92 -8.19
N LEU A 9 -51.76 -6.11 -7.55
CA LEU A 9 -52.37 -5.13 -6.67
C LEU A 9 -52.03 -5.51 -5.22
N ILE A 10 -51.23 -4.68 -4.55
CA ILE A 10 -50.94 -4.83 -3.12
C ILE A 10 -51.73 -3.76 -2.37
N THR A 11 -52.65 -4.17 -1.50
CA THR A 11 -53.46 -3.27 -0.68
C THR A 11 -53.05 -3.38 0.79
N GLY A 12 -52.52 -2.28 1.35
CA GLY A 12 -52.13 -2.16 2.75
C GLY A 12 -50.67 -2.54 3.05
N GLY A 13 -49.97 -1.70 3.81
CA GLY A 13 -48.59 -1.89 4.27
C GLY A 13 -47.67 -0.68 4.04
N THR A 14 -46.69 -0.48 4.92
CA THR A 14 -45.62 0.52 4.74
C THR A 14 -44.49 -0.08 3.92
N PHE A 15 -44.21 0.48 2.74
CA PHE A 15 -43.11 0.04 1.88
C PHE A 15 -41.84 0.83 2.23
N SER A 16 -40.87 0.15 2.84
CA SER A 16 -39.51 0.68 3.01
C SER A 16 -38.67 0.25 1.83
N HIS A 17 -38.50 1.13 0.83
CA HIS A 17 -37.57 0.92 -0.27
C HIS A 17 -36.15 1.24 0.21
N VAL A 18 -35.36 0.20 0.55
CA VAL A 18 -33.93 0.36 0.84
C VAL A 18 -33.18 0.26 -0.48
N GLU A 19 -32.92 1.42 -1.10
CA GLU A 19 -32.03 1.51 -2.24
C GLU A 19 -30.59 1.44 -1.71
N HIS A 20 -30.02 0.23 -1.65
CA HIS A 20 -28.57 0.12 -1.50
C HIS A 20 -27.94 0.72 -2.75
N LYS A 21 -27.43 1.95 -2.67
CA LYS A 21 -26.50 2.49 -3.67
C LYS A 21 -25.23 1.65 -3.63
N SER A 22 -25.27 0.52 -4.32
CA SER A 22 -24.08 -0.27 -4.65
C SER A 22 -23.13 0.65 -5.39
N GLN A 23 -21.96 0.90 -4.81
CA GLN A 23 -20.89 1.63 -5.47
C GLN A 23 -20.63 0.98 -6.84
N SER A 24 -20.65 1.78 -7.91
CA SER A 24 -20.41 1.28 -9.27
C SER A 24 -19.00 0.69 -9.38
N ALA A 25 -18.79 -0.22 -10.33
CA ALA A 25 -17.46 -0.80 -10.58
C ALA A 25 -16.38 0.28 -10.80
N LEU A 26 -16.74 1.36 -11.49
CA LEU A 26 -15.84 2.46 -11.80
C LEU A 26 -15.53 3.31 -10.56
N GLU A 27 -16.50 3.50 -9.66
CA GLU A 27 -16.26 4.12 -8.35
C GLU A 27 -15.36 3.25 -7.45
N LYS A 28 -15.52 1.91 -7.49
CA LYS A 28 -14.62 0.98 -6.79
C LYS A 28 -13.20 1.07 -7.33
N LEU A 29 -13.05 1.10 -8.66
CA LEU A 29 -11.76 1.30 -9.31
C LEU A 29 -11.14 2.65 -8.94
N GLN A 30 -11.94 3.74 -8.97
CA GLN A 30 -11.52 5.09 -8.61
C GLN A 30 -11.06 5.19 -7.15
N GLY A 31 -11.71 4.48 -6.23
CA GLY A 31 -11.24 4.37 -4.84
C GLY A 31 -9.88 3.66 -4.70
N MET A 32 -9.40 3.04 -5.79
CA MET A 32 -8.17 2.26 -5.82
C MET A 32 -7.06 2.84 -6.69
N ILE A 33 -7.20 4.06 -7.24
CA ILE A 33 -6.16 4.72 -8.05
C ILE A 33 -5.24 5.65 -7.24
N ALA A 34 -4.17 6.10 -7.87
CA ALA A 34 -3.38 7.25 -7.47
C ALA A 34 -3.58 8.38 -8.50
N SER A 35 -4.59 9.22 -8.30
CA SER A 35 -4.90 10.35 -9.21
C SER A 35 -3.69 11.26 -9.42
N GLY A 36 -2.91 11.53 -8.37
CA GLY A 36 -1.67 12.28 -8.43
C GLY A 36 -0.56 11.69 -9.29
N ALA A 37 -0.70 10.45 -9.79
CA ALA A 37 0.32 9.82 -10.63
C ALA A 37 0.10 10.08 -12.13
N MET A 38 -1.03 10.65 -12.53
CA MET A 38 -1.35 10.92 -13.95
C MET A 38 -0.64 12.18 -14.45
N HIS A 39 -0.31 12.24 -15.76
CA HIS A 39 0.37 13.39 -16.37
C HIS A 39 -0.41 14.71 -16.25
N ASN A 40 -1.74 14.65 -16.23
CA ASN A 40 -2.67 15.77 -16.20
C ASN A 40 -3.33 15.99 -14.82
N SER A 41 -2.73 15.42 -13.75
CA SER A 41 -3.28 15.55 -12.40
C SER A 41 -3.03 16.93 -11.79
N GLY A 42 -4.06 17.50 -11.15
CA GLY A 42 -3.93 18.74 -10.38
C GLY A 42 -3.04 18.63 -9.14
N GLU A 43 -2.86 17.42 -8.59
CA GLU A 43 -1.93 17.17 -7.47
C GLU A 43 -0.46 17.36 -7.89
N ARG A 44 -0.17 17.31 -9.20
CA ARG A 44 1.16 17.58 -9.77
C ARG A 44 1.32 19.04 -10.17
N PHE A 45 0.75 19.96 -9.39
CA PHE A 45 0.81 21.41 -9.63
C PHE A 45 2.23 21.86 -10.00
N ASP A 46 2.34 22.59 -11.11
CA ASP A 46 3.60 22.95 -11.78
C ASP A 46 4.53 21.73 -12.01
N PRO A 47 4.10 20.75 -12.83
CA PRO A 47 4.90 19.55 -13.05
C PRO A 47 6.24 19.96 -13.70
N PRO A 48 7.32 19.20 -13.48
CA PRO A 48 8.59 19.50 -14.14
C PRO A 48 8.38 19.63 -15.65
N LYS A 49 8.80 20.76 -16.22
CA LYS A 49 8.71 21.06 -17.65
C LYS A 49 10.08 21.33 -18.22
N CYS A 50 10.30 20.90 -19.47
CA CYS A 50 11.48 21.32 -20.20
C CYS A 50 11.35 22.81 -20.53
N TYR A 51 12.42 23.56 -20.32
CA TYR A 51 12.45 24.95 -20.76
C TYR A 51 12.44 24.99 -22.30
N PRO A 52 11.70 25.91 -22.95
CA PRO A 52 11.62 25.95 -24.40
C PRO A 52 13.01 25.93 -25.07
N GLY A 53 13.19 25.01 -26.02
CA GLY A 53 14.45 24.83 -26.73
C GLY A 53 15.49 23.94 -26.03
N THR A 54 15.22 23.46 -24.81
CA THR A 54 16.10 22.50 -24.11
C THR A 54 15.66 21.05 -24.34
N ARG A 55 16.57 20.09 -24.18
CA ARG A 55 16.31 18.63 -24.28
C ARG A 55 15.67 18.17 -25.60
N VAL A 56 15.70 19.00 -26.63
CA VAL A 56 15.05 18.76 -27.93
C VAL A 56 15.57 17.47 -28.58
N ALA A 57 16.89 17.25 -28.54
CA ALA A 57 17.51 16.07 -29.16
C ALA A 57 17.01 14.75 -28.54
N VAL A 58 17.00 14.64 -27.21
CA VAL A 58 16.53 13.42 -26.52
C VAL A 58 15.02 13.22 -26.67
N ILE A 59 14.23 14.30 -26.63
CA ILE A 59 12.79 14.21 -26.88
C ILE A 59 12.52 13.67 -28.29
N ASN A 60 13.22 14.20 -29.30
CA ASN A 60 13.07 13.75 -30.69
C ASN A 60 13.50 12.28 -30.88
N GLU A 61 14.57 11.85 -30.23
CA GLU A 61 15.00 10.45 -30.25
C GLU A 61 13.92 9.52 -29.68
N LEU A 62 13.39 9.86 -28.50
CA LEU A 62 12.35 9.06 -27.84
C LEU A 62 11.05 9.03 -28.65
N LEU A 63 10.63 10.16 -29.21
CA LEU A 63 9.47 10.22 -30.11
C LEU A 63 9.70 9.41 -31.39
N GLY A 64 10.90 9.48 -31.97
CA GLY A 64 11.29 8.67 -33.12
C GLY A 64 11.26 7.17 -32.81
N TRP A 65 11.69 6.77 -31.61
CA TRP A 65 11.57 5.40 -31.12
C TRP A 65 10.09 4.99 -31.02
N ILE A 66 9.23 5.82 -30.41
CA ILE A 66 7.79 5.53 -30.26
C ILE A 66 7.12 5.31 -31.62
N THR A 67 7.40 6.16 -32.62
CA THR A 67 6.66 6.11 -33.89
C THR A 67 7.24 5.12 -34.90
N ASN A 68 8.55 4.92 -34.91
CA ASN A 68 9.23 4.23 -36.02
C ASN A 68 9.82 2.87 -35.64
N ASN A 69 10.07 2.62 -34.35
CA ASN A 69 10.70 1.36 -33.94
C ASN A 69 9.71 0.19 -34.09
N ARG A 70 10.21 -0.99 -34.50
CA ARG A 70 9.44 -2.24 -34.55
C ARG A 70 10.06 -3.36 -33.72
N ASP A 71 11.32 -3.23 -33.33
CA ASP A 71 12.14 -4.30 -32.74
C ASP A 71 12.01 -4.37 -31.21
N THR A 72 11.86 -3.21 -30.57
CA THR A 72 11.72 -3.09 -29.11
C THR A 72 10.36 -2.50 -28.75
N PHE A 73 9.92 -2.82 -27.54
CA PHE A 73 8.66 -2.33 -26.98
C PHE A 73 8.88 -1.61 -25.64
N MET A 74 10.05 -1.71 -25.05
CA MET A 74 10.41 -1.00 -23.83
C MET A 74 11.60 -0.08 -24.12
N HIS A 75 11.58 1.12 -23.53
CA HIS A 75 12.69 2.07 -23.58
C HIS A 75 13.01 2.56 -22.19
N TRP A 76 14.27 2.48 -21.81
CA TRP A 76 14.76 2.98 -20.52
C TRP A 76 15.53 4.28 -20.69
N LEU A 77 14.95 5.38 -20.22
CA LEU A 77 15.59 6.68 -20.08
C LEU A 77 16.22 6.77 -18.69
N TYR A 78 17.53 6.82 -18.60
CA TYR A 78 18.22 6.85 -17.30
C TYR A 78 19.24 7.95 -17.18
N GLY A 79 19.50 8.38 -15.95
CA GLY A 79 20.44 9.45 -15.65
C GLY A 79 20.43 9.83 -14.18
N PRO A 80 21.38 10.66 -13.73
CA PRO A 80 21.50 11.06 -12.34
C PRO A 80 20.28 11.88 -11.86
N ALA A 81 20.19 12.08 -10.54
CA ALA A 81 19.23 12.98 -9.94
C ALA A 81 19.38 14.39 -10.54
N GLY A 82 18.27 15.09 -10.80
CA GLY A 82 18.34 16.46 -11.32
C GLY A 82 18.69 16.60 -12.80
N ALA A 83 18.88 15.51 -13.55
CA ALA A 83 19.15 15.55 -15.00
C ALA A 83 17.93 15.98 -15.85
N GLY A 84 16.73 16.07 -15.27
CA GLY A 84 15.52 16.47 -16.00
C GLY A 84 14.70 15.32 -16.61
N LYS A 85 14.91 14.07 -16.16
CA LYS A 85 14.13 12.89 -16.61
C LYS A 85 12.62 13.12 -16.53
N SER A 86 12.10 13.48 -15.36
CA SER A 86 10.66 13.71 -15.17
C SER A 86 10.10 14.84 -16.03
N ALA A 87 10.91 15.85 -16.38
CA ALA A 87 10.51 16.92 -17.29
C ALA A 87 10.38 16.43 -18.74
N ILE A 88 11.33 15.60 -19.20
CA ILE A 88 11.25 14.94 -20.52
C ILE A 88 10.05 14.00 -20.57
N MET A 89 9.82 13.23 -19.50
CA MET A 89 8.69 12.30 -19.38
C MET A 89 7.35 13.03 -19.39
N GLN A 90 7.26 14.19 -18.73
CA GLN A 90 6.09 15.05 -18.78
C GLN A 90 5.80 15.55 -20.19
N GLU A 91 6.82 16.11 -20.87
CA GLU A 91 6.70 16.62 -22.24
C GLU A 91 6.26 15.51 -23.21
N ILE A 92 6.87 14.32 -23.13
CA ILE A 92 6.48 13.17 -23.96
C ILE A 92 5.04 12.74 -23.68
N ALA A 93 4.63 12.69 -22.41
CA ALA A 93 3.25 12.36 -22.07
C ALA A 93 2.26 13.34 -22.71
N GLU A 94 2.51 14.65 -22.61
CA GLU A 94 1.65 15.69 -23.20
C GLU A 94 1.60 15.61 -24.73
N LEU A 95 2.75 15.41 -25.38
CA LEU A 95 2.83 15.25 -26.85
C LEU A 95 2.11 13.98 -27.33
N CYS A 96 2.28 12.85 -26.63
CA CYS A 96 1.62 11.58 -26.95
C CYS A 96 0.12 11.60 -26.64
N PHE A 97 -0.31 12.31 -25.60
CA PHE A 97 -1.71 12.55 -25.29
C PHE A 97 -2.39 13.35 -26.40
N GLY A 98 -1.76 14.44 -26.86
CA GLY A 98 -2.25 15.24 -27.99
C GLY A 98 -2.36 14.45 -29.30
N ARG A 99 -1.50 13.44 -29.49
CA ARG A 99 -1.52 12.51 -30.63
C ARG A 99 -2.46 11.32 -30.45
N ARG A 100 -3.15 11.19 -29.31
CA ARG A 100 -4.05 10.07 -28.96
C ARG A 100 -3.37 8.68 -28.98
N ILE A 101 -2.07 8.63 -28.69
CA ILE A 101 -1.29 7.39 -28.58
C ILE A 101 -0.88 7.07 -27.13
N LEU A 102 -1.07 8.00 -26.19
CA LEU A 102 -0.86 7.73 -24.77
C LEU A 102 -2.07 6.96 -24.20
N LEU A 103 -1.84 5.74 -23.72
CA LEU A 103 -2.84 4.95 -23.00
C LEU A 103 -2.89 5.31 -21.52
N ALA A 104 -1.71 5.46 -20.91
CA ALA A 104 -1.60 5.78 -19.50
C ALA A 104 -0.23 6.36 -19.16
N SER A 105 -0.19 7.06 -18.04
CA SER A 105 1.03 7.60 -17.44
C SER A 105 1.01 7.36 -15.93
N PHE A 106 2.15 7.03 -15.35
CA PHE A 106 2.31 6.88 -13.91
C PHE A 106 3.63 7.53 -13.47
N PHE A 107 3.52 8.57 -12.66
CA PHE A 107 4.66 9.29 -12.07
C PHE A 107 4.79 8.90 -10.61
N PHE A 108 5.77 8.06 -10.29
CA PHE A 108 6.11 7.76 -8.91
C PHE A 108 6.56 9.04 -8.17
N SER A 109 6.48 9.02 -6.85
CA SER A 109 7.13 10.02 -6.00
C SER A 109 7.35 9.46 -4.61
N ARG A 110 8.59 9.54 -4.12
CA ARG A 110 8.94 9.04 -2.78
C ARG A 110 8.15 9.74 -1.68
N THR A 111 7.85 11.03 -1.90
CA THR A 111 7.17 11.92 -0.96
C THR A 111 5.65 11.85 -1.07
N ALA A 112 5.09 11.13 -2.06
CA ALA A 112 3.64 10.97 -2.23
C ALA A 112 3.20 9.52 -1.97
N LEU A 113 2.35 9.32 -0.97
CA LEU A 113 1.98 8.00 -0.42
C LEU A 113 1.38 7.02 -1.41
N LEU A 114 0.46 7.50 -2.24
CA LEU A 114 -0.20 6.66 -3.22
C LEU A 114 0.69 6.40 -4.44
N ARG A 115 1.88 7.01 -4.48
CA ARG A 115 2.82 6.98 -5.61
C ARG A 115 4.22 6.52 -5.20
N ASN A 116 4.42 6.00 -4.00
CA ASN A 116 5.71 5.50 -3.52
C ASN A 116 5.78 3.97 -3.43
N ASP A 117 4.72 3.26 -3.82
CA ASP A 117 4.65 1.80 -3.93
C ASP A 117 3.91 1.34 -5.20
N GLU A 118 3.95 0.04 -5.49
CA GLU A 118 3.38 -0.54 -6.72
C GLU A 118 1.86 -0.74 -6.68
N LYS A 119 1.21 -0.63 -5.52
CA LYS A 119 -0.16 -1.15 -5.29
C LYS A 119 -1.22 -0.44 -6.12
N ARG A 120 -0.97 0.82 -6.45
CA ARG A 120 -1.88 1.67 -7.22
C ARG A 120 -1.53 1.73 -8.71
N LEU A 121 -0.42 1.13 -9.14
CA LEU A 121 0.07 1.26 -10.50
C LEU A 121 -0.95 0.71 -11.51
N VAL A 122 -1.38 -0.54 -11.33
CA VAL A 122 -2.24 -1.22 -12.30
C VAL A 122 -3.63 -0.64 -12.36
N SER A 123 -4.25 -0.36 -11.21
CA SER A 123 -5.58 0.26 -11.14
C SER A 123 -5.58 1.66 -11.77
N THR A 124 -4.52 2.45 -11.57
CA THR A 124 -4.38 3.78 -12.18
C THR A 124 -4.18 3.70 -13.70
N ILE A 125 -3.45 2.70 -14.18
CA ILE A 125 -3.34 2.45 -15.63
C ILE A 125 -4.71 2.01 -16.18
N ALA A 126 -5.40 1.08 -15.53
CA ALA A 126 -6.71 0.60 -15.95
C ALA A 126 -7.75 1.72 -16.02
N TYR A 127 -7.75 2.63 -15.04
CA TYR A 127 -8.62 3.79 -15.05
C TYR A 127 -8.31 4.75 -16.21
N GLN A 128 -7.04 4.96 -16.54
CA GLN A 128 -6.64 5.75 -17.71
C GLN A 128 -6.98 5.04 -19.02
N LEU A 129 -6.90 3.70 -19.08
CA LEU A 129 -7.35 2.91 -20.24
C LEU A 129 -8.82 3.11 -20.53
N VAL A 130 -9.69 3.16 -19.51
CA VAL A 130 -11.13 3.47 -19.70
C VAL A 130 -11.32 4.84 -20.37
N GLN A 131 -10.47 5.82 -20.04
CA GLN A 131 -10.55 7.17 -20.61
C GLN A 131 -9.99 7.24 -22.03
N ALA A 132 -8.82 6.64 -22.26
CA ALA A 132 -8.16 6.61 -23.56
C ALA A 132 -8.90 5.71 -24.57
N LEU A 133 -9.50 4.63 -24.07
CA LEU A 133 -10.20 3.60 -24.83
C LEU A 133 -11.51 3.18 -24.14
N PRO A 134 -12.61 3.94 -24.33
CA PRO A 134 -13.90 3.64 -23.73
C PRO A 134 -14.44 2.23 -24.01
N GLN A 135 -13.99 1.58 -25.10
CA GLN A 135 -14.33 0.21 -25.47
C GLN A 135 -13.82 -0.83 -24.45
N THR A 136 -12.82 -0.49 -23.64
CA THR A 136 -12.30 -1.37 -22.57
C THR A 136 -13.18 -1.35 -21.32
N ARG A 137 -13.99 -0.29 -21.14
CA ARG A 137 -14.83 -0.06 -19.97
C ARG A 137 -15.68 -1.26 -19.54
N PRO A 138 -16.53 -1.86 -20.39
CA PRO A 138 -17.40 -2.94 -19.95
C PRO A 138 -16.63 -4.15 -19.41
N PHE A 139 -15.43 -4.42 -19.96
CA PHE A 139 -14.59 -5.53 -19.53
C PHE A 139 -13.88 -5.26 -18.22
N ILE A 140 -13.46 -4.00 -17.98
CA ILE A 140 -12.87 -3.60 -16.70
C ILE A 140 -13.94 -3.58 -15.61
N GLU A 141 -15.14 -3.05 -15.90
CA GLU A 141 -16.25 -3.03 -14.95
C GLU A 141 -16.67 -4.46 -14.54
N GLU A 142 -16.77 -5.38 -15.51
CA GLU A 142 -17.06 -6.80 -15.28
C GLU A 142 -16.07 -7.45 -14.31
N VAL A 143 -14.76 -7.24 -14.51
CA VAL A 143 -13.72 -7.82 -13.65
C VAL A 143 -13.78 -7.24 -12.23
N VAL A 144 -14.01 -5.94 -12.09
CA VAL A 144 -14.09 -5.26 -10.78
C VAL A 144 -15.36 -5.65 -10.01
N GLU A 145 -16.46 -5.96 -10.71
CA GLU A 145 -17.69 -6.43 -10.10
C GLU A 145 -17.59 -7.87 -9.62
N ASN A 146 -16.98 -8.75 -10.42
CA ASN A 146 -16.96 -10.18 -10.17
C ASN A 146 -15.91 -10.62 -9.14
N ASP A 147 -14.86 -9.82 -8.92
CA ASP A 147 -13.75 -10.18 -8.03
C ASP A 147 -13.48 -9.13 -6.94
N PRO A 148 -14.09 -9.28 -5.74
CA PRO A 148 -13.84 -8.39 -4.61
C PRO A 148 -12.38 -8.40 -4.11
N ALA A 149 -11.59 -9.43 -4.44
CA ALA A 149 -10.20 -9.56 -4.03
C ALA A 149 -9.20 -9.03 -5.07
N LEU A 150 -9.68 -8.56 -6.23
CA LEU A 150 -8.88 -8.15 -7.39
C LEU A 150 -7.64 -7.32 -7.04
N PHE A 151 -7.84 -6.22 -6.30
CA PHE A 151 -6.76 -5.28 -5.95
C PHE A 151 -5.79 -5.79 -4.89
N SER A 152 -6.07 -6.95 -4.28
CA SER A 152 -5.19 -7.64 -3.34
C SER A 152 -4.32 -8.71 -4.01
N LYS A 153 -4.58 -9.02 -5.28
CA LYS A 153 -3.79 -9.96 -6.08
C LYS A 153 -2.42 -9.40 -6.41
N ASP A 154 -1.50 -10.26 -6.82
CA ASP A 154 -0.19 -9.83 -7.28
C ASP A 154 -0.29 -8.97 -8.56
N ILE A 155 0.76 -8.20 -8.83
CA ILE A 155 0.80 -7.25 -9.94
C ILE A 155 0.61 -7.90 -11.31
N GLN A 156 1.11 -9.12 -11.51
CA GLN A 156 1.02 -9.81 -12.80
C GLN A 156 -0.42 -10.22 -13.07
N THR A 157 -1.11 -10.78 -12.07
CA THR A 157 -2.54 -11.11 -12.18
C THR A 157 -3.38 -9.86 -12.41
N GLN A 158 -3.11 -8.76 -11.70
CA GLN A 158 -3.83 -7.51 -11.94
C GLN A 158 -3.61 -6.98 -13.35
N LEU A 159 -2.37 -6.96 -13.87
CA LEU A 159 -2.10 -6.48 -15.24
C LEU A 159 -2.81 -7.34 -16.28
N GLN A 160 -2.85 -8.66 -16.08
CA GLN A 160 -3.57 -9.54 -17.00
C GLN A 160 -5.07 -9.21 -17.03
N LEU A 161 -5.72 -9.15 -15.86
CA LEU A 161 -7.16 -8.97 -15.74
C LEU A 161 -7.64 -7.54 -16.07
N LEU A 162 -6.85 -6.52 -15.74
CA LEU A 162 -7.24 -5.11 -15.87
C LEU A 162 -6.68 -4.40 -17.11
N ILE A 163 -5.65 -4.96 -17.76
CA ILE A 163 -5.03 -4.34 -18.94
C ILE A 163 -5.11 -5.27 -20.14
N VAL A 164 -4.49 -6.45 -20.07
CA VAL A 164 -4.30 -7.34 -21.22
C VAL A 164 -5.64 -7.85 -21.74
N GLU A 165 -6.47 -8.43 -20.88
CA GLU A 165 -7.76 -9.00 -21.26
C GLU A 165 -8.74 -7.93 -21.79
N PRO A 166 -8.94 -6.79 -21.10
CA PRO A 166 -9.78 -5.71 -21.60
C PRO A 166 -9.35 -5.16 -22.96
N LEU A 167 -8.04 -4.95 -23.16
CA LEU A 167 -7.52 -4.55 -24.47
C LEU A 167 -7.89 -5.60 -25.51
N ASN A 168 -7.51 -6.87 -25.29
CA ASN A 168 -7.74 -7.96 -26.25
C ASN A 168 -9.21 -8.17 -26.63
N ARG A 169 -10.14 -7.97 -25.69
CA ARG A 169 -11.59 -8.05 -25.94
C ARG A 169 -12.09 -6.82 -26.70
N ALA A 170 -11.58 -5.63 -26.40
CA ALA A 170 -11.89 -4.40 -27.13
C ALA A 170 -11.31 -4.37 -28.56
N PHE A 171 -10.30 -5.18 -28.86
CA PHE A 171 -9.64 -5.19 -30.18
C PHE A 171 -10.62 -5.28 -31.36
N LEU A 172 -11.65 -6.12 -31.29
CA LEU A 172 -12.55 -6.32 -32.43
C LEU A 172 -13.42 -5.09 -32.73
N SER A 173 -13.75 -4.28 -31.71
CA SER A 173 -14.64 -3.11 -31.86
C SER A 173 -13.90 -1.82 -32.27
N LEU A 174 -12.58 -1.85 -32.37
CA LEU A 174 -11.78 -0.65 -32.64
C LEU A 174 -11.54 -0.38 -34.15
N PRO A 175 -11.43 0.91 -34.55
CA PRO A 175 -11.07 1.29 -35.92
C PRO A 175 -9.70 0.74 -36.34
N VAL A 176 -9.52 0.47 -37.64
CA VAL A 176 -8.27 -0.06 -38.21
C VAL A 176 -7.03 0.79 -37.89
N PRO A 177 -7.05 2.14 -37.99
CA PRO A 177 -5.87 2.95 -37.68
C PRO A 177 -5.36 2.74 -36.25
N PHE A 178 -6.28 2.66 -35.29
CA PHE A 178 -5.96 2.43 -33.89
C PHE A 178 -5.29 1.07 -33.64
N LYS A 179 -5.57 0.06 -34.47
CA LYS A 179 -4.95 -1.27 -34.35
C LYS A 179 -3.49 -1.28 -34.77
N SER A 180 -3.08 -0.37 -35.65
CA SER A 180 -1.71 -0.29 -36.19
C SER A 180 -0.81 0.72 -35.48
N ASP A 181 -1.42 1.68 -34.76
CA ASP A 181 -0.70 2.73 -34.05
C ASP A 181 0.05 2.20 -32.82
N PRO A 182 1.20 2.80 -32.47
CA PRO A 182 1.88 2.51 -31.20
C PRO A 182 1.05 3.06 -30.03
N HIS A 183 0.94 2.28 -28.96
CA HIS A 183 0.21 2.65 -27.76
C HIS A 183 1.13 2.73 -26.56
N LEU A 184 1.32 3.92 -26.01
CA LEU A 184 2.33 4.18 -24.98
C LEU A 184 1.73 4.09 -23.56
N ILE A 185 2.40 3.33 -22.70
CA ILE A 185 2.29 3.43 -21.25
C ILE A 185 3.61 4.00 -20.72
N LEU A 186 3.52 5.10 -19.99
CA LEU A 186 4.68 5.81 -19.46
C LEU A 186 4.81 5.62 -17.95
N VAL A 187 6.02 5.29 -17.48
CA VAL A 187 6.33 5.12 -16.05
C VAL A 187 7.55 5.97 -15.70
N ASP A 188 7.34 7.06 -14.97
CA ASP A 188 8.42 7.96 -14.50
C ASP A 188 8.77 7.68 -13.04
N GLY A 189 10.06 7.82 -12.72
CA GLY A 189 10.57 7.71 -11.35
C GLY A 189 10.48 6.30 -10.78
N LEU A 190 10.73 5.23 -11.55
CA LEU A 190 10.64 3.86 -11.00
C LEU A 190 11.54 3.66 -9.78
N ASP A 191 12.68 4.35 -9.69
CA ASP A 191 13.56 4.36 -8.50
C ASP A 191 12.92 5.03 -7.27
N GLU A 192 11.81 5.74 -7.44
CA GLU A 192 11.03 6.36 -6.37
C GLU A 192 9.96 5.42 -5.78
N CYS A 193 9.83 4.19 -6.31
CA CYS A 193 9.12 3.11 -5.65
C CYS A 193 9.98 2.53 -4.53
N ASN A 194 9.51 2.60 -3.28
CA ASN A 194 10.31 2.36 -2.07
C ASN A 194 10.92 0.95 -1.93
N ASN A 195 10.50 -0.03 -2.73
CA ASN A 195 10.94 -1.42 -2.61
C ASN A 195 11.66 -1.88 -3.90
N PRO A 196 12.98 -2.15 -3.86
CA PRO A 196 13.72 -2.68 -5.01
C PRO A 196 13.10 -3.95 -5.62
N ALA A 197 12.56 -4.86 -4.80
CA ALA A 197 11.89 -6.06 -5.28
C ALA A 197 10.56 -5.73 -5.98
N ALA A 198 9.85 -4.69 -5.53
CA ALA A 198 8.65 -4.19 -6.22
C ALA A 198 8.98 -3.61 -7.59
N GLN A 199 10.06 -2.82 -7.69
CA GLN A 199 10.54 -2.28 -8.96
C GLN A 199 10.84 -3.40 -9.96
N GLN A 200 11.51 -4.46 -9.51
CA GLN A 200 11.80 -5.64 -10.35
C GLN A 200 10.52 -6.37 -10.77
N ARG A 201 9.56 -6.57 -9.84
CA ARG A 201 8.26 -7.18 -10.15
C ARG A 201 7.50 -6.36 -11.19
N ILE A 202 7.49 -5.03 -11.09
CA ILE A 202 6.89 -4.14 -12.08
C ILE A 202 7.51 -4.40 -13.46
N LEU A 203 8.84 -4.35 -13.57
CA LEU A 203 9.53 -4.54 -14.85
C LEU A 203 9.21 -5.91 -15.48
N THR A 204 9.33 -6.98 -14.70
CA THR A 204 9.04 -8.35 -15.18
C THR A 204 7.59 -8.48 -15.62
N ALA A 205 6.65 -7.89 -14.89
CA ALA A 205 5.23 -7.99 -15.23
C ALA A 205 4.88 -7.18 -16.48
N LEU A 206 5.43 -5.96 -16.65
CA LEU A 206 5.27 -5.16 -17.87
C LEU A 206 5.85 -5.85 -19.11
N LEU A 207 6.96 -6.58 -18.96
CA LEU A 207 7.59 -7.34 -20.04
C LEU A 207 6.67 -8.40 -20.66
N THR A 208 5.68 -8.90 -19.91
CA THR A 208 4.75 -9.92 -20.41
C THR A 208 3.68 -9.37 -21.38
N ILE A 209 3.36 -8.07 -21.26
CA ILE A 209 2.19 -7.47 -21.93
C ILE A 209 2.26 -7.55 -23.46
N PRO A 210 3.38 -7.24 -24.13
CA PRO A 210 3.43 -7.23 -25.60
C PRO A 210 3.22 -8.61 -26.23
N ALA A 211 3.65 -9.68 -25.54
CA ALA A 211 3.43 -11.05 -26.01
C ALA A 211 1.97 -11.49 -25.85
N LEU A 212 1.24 -10.88 -24.92
CA LEU A 212 -0.15 -11.22 -24.62
C LEU A 212 -1.17 -10.30 -25.29
N CYS A 213 -0.77 -9.09 -25.70
CA CYS A 213 -1.66 -8.10 -26.30
C CYS A 213 -1.71 -8.20 -27.82
N LYS A 214 -2.92 -8.05 -28.38
CA LYS A 214 -3.14 -7.89 -29.83
C LYS A 214 -2.74 -6.49 -30.35
N PHE A 215 -2.44 -5.55 -29.46
CA PHE A 215 -2.00 -4.20 -29.76
C PHE A 215 -0.50 -4.08 -29.58
N ARG A 216 0.12 -3.16 -30.32
CA ARG A 216 1.48 -2.73 -30.06
C ARG A 216 1.52 -1.80 -28.85
N VAL A 217 1.56 -2.38 -27.64
CA VAL A 217 1.76 -1.65 -26.39
C VAL A 217 3.26 -1.44 -26.15
N MET A 218 3.65 -0.20 -25.92
CA MET A 218 5.02 0.24 -25.68
C MET A 218 5.15 0.84 -24.28
N PHE A 219 6.33 0.71 -23.68
CA PHE A 219 6.65 1.18 -22.34
C PHE A 219 7.84 2.13 -22.37
N LEU A 220 7.62 3.38 -21.97
CA LEU A 220 8.72 4.32 -21.69
C LEU A 220 8.91 4.40 -20.18
N ILE A 221 10.09 4.00 -19.71
CA ILE A 221 10.42 3.95 -18.29
C ILE A 221 11.57 4.90 -18.02
N ALA A 222 11.41 5.77 -17.02
CA ALA A 222 12.49 6.62 -16.53
C ALA A 222 12.86 6.27 -15.09
N SER A 223 14.17 6.17 -14.83
CA SER A 223 14.67 5.98 -13.47
C SER A 223 16.13 6.42 -13.32
N ARG A 224 16.61 6.48 -12.09
CA ARG A 224 18.04 6.45 -11.80
C ARG A 224 18.63 5.08 -12.16
N PRO A 225 19.92 5.02 -12.53
CA PRO A 225 20.56 3.77 -12.92
C PRO A 225 21.07 3.02 -11.68
N GLU A 226 20.17 2.72 -10.75
CA GLU A 226 20.45 1.96 -9.52
C GLU A 226 20.88 0.52 -9.87
N THR A 227 21.72 -0.08 -9.02
CA THR A 227 22.40 -1.34 -9.34
C THR A 227 21.42 -2.48 -9.63
N HIS A 228 20.35 -2.64 -8.85
CA HIS A 228 19.36 -3.69 -9.11
C HIS A 228 18.56 -3.45 -10.40
N LEU A 229 18.24 -2.19 -10.73
CA LEU A 229 17.59 -1.86 -12.01
C LEU A 229 18.50 -2.15 -13.20
N LYS A 230 19.78 -1.75 -13.12
CA LYS A 230 20.79 -2.11 -14.14
C LYS A 230 20.88 -3.61 -14.34
N MET A 231 20.98 -4.38 -13.24
CA MET A 231 21.06 -5.84 -13.30
C MET A 231 19.80 -6.44 -13.95
N THR A 232 18.61 -5.95 -13.58
CA THR A 232 17.35 -6.40 -14.19
C THR A 232 17.28 -6.08 -15.68
N PHE A 233 17.57 -4.85 -16.09
CA PHE A 233 17.57 -4.46 -17.50
C PHE A 233 18.67 -5.13 -18.34
N ASN A 234 19.71 -5.68 -17.71
CA ASN A 234 20.77 -6.44 -18.37
C ASN A 234 20.47 -7.95 -18.44
N SER A 235 19.40 -8.42 -17.79
CA SER A 235 19.01 -9.83 -17.82
C SER A 235 18.45 -10.24 -19.19
N GLU A 236 18.52 -11.55 -19.48
CA GLU A 236 18.19 -12.12 -20.79
C GLU A 236 16.83 -11.69 -21.36
N PRO A 237 15.73 -11.65 -20.58
CA PRO A 237 14.42 -11.28 -21.10
C PRO A 237 14.36 -9.84 -21.65
N PHE A 238 15.23 -8.94 -21.20
CA PHE A 238 15.24 -7.53 -21.61
C PHE A 238 16.20 -7.26 -22.77
N LYS A 239 17.18 -8.13 -23.05
CA LYS A 239 18.23 -7.86 -24.06
C LYS A 239 17.69 -7.51 -25.44
N HIS A 240 16.62 -8.18 -25.87
CA HIS A 240 16.01 -7.98 -27.18
C HIS A 240 14.76 -7.08 -27.14
N ALA A 241 14.22 -6.82 -25.95
CA ALA A 241 12.99 -6.06 -25.76
C ALA A 241 13.21 -4.57 -25.47
N LEU A 242 14.44 -4.20 -25.07
CA LEU A 242 14.76 -2.92 -24.44
C LEU A 242 15.69 -2.05 -25.29
N ALA A 243 15.23 -0.83 -25.60
CA ALA A 243 16.08 0.28 -26.01
C ALA A 243 16.52 1.12 -24.79
N ARG A 244 17.63 1.84 -24.90
CA ARG A 244 18.26 2.56 -23.78
C ARG A 244 18.76 3.93 -24.22
N THR A 245 18.48 4.95 -23.42
CA THR A 245 19.04 6.30 -23.58
C THR A 245 19.57 6.79 -22.24
N ALA A 246 20.86 7.11 -22.20
CA ALA A 246 21.50 7.75 -21.05
C ALA A 246 21.39 9.26 -21.19
N LEU A 247 20.90 9.96 -20.17
CA LEU A 247 21.06 11.41 -20.05
C LEU A 247 22.48 11.72 -19.58
N ASP A 248 23.42 11.65 -20.52
CA ASP A 248 24.83 11.97 -20.34
C ASP A 248 25.22 13.24 -21.13
N ASP A 249 26.52 13.49 -21.22
CA ASP A 249 27.07 14.69 -21.86
C ASP A 249 26.84 14.74 -23.38
N GLN A 250 26.41 13.64 -24.03
CA GLN A 250 26.11 13.63 -25.47
C GLN A 250 24.98 14.61 -25.83
N TYR A 251 24.06 14.86 -24.90
CA TYR A 251 22.96 15.82 -25.09
C TYR A 251 23.30 17.24 -24.64
N GLN A 252 24.59 17.56 -24.47
CA GLN A 252 25.09 18.91 -24.16
C GLN A 252 24.31 19.61 -23.02
N PRO A 253 24.16 18.97 -21.85
CA PRO A 253 23.33 19.50 -20.76
C PRO A 253 23.77 20.89 -20.28
N ALA A 254 25.04 21.26 -20.44
CA ALA A 254 25.56 22.58 -20.10
C ALA A 254 24.95 23.71 -20.96
N GLU A 255 24.77 23.48 -22.27
CA GLU A 255 24.16 24.47 -23.16
C GLU A 255 22.66 24.62 -22.90
N ASP A 256 21.98 23.50 -22.60
CA ASP A 256 20.59 23.54 -22.19
C ASP A 256 20.40 24.27 -20.84
N VAL A 257 21.28 24.04 -19.86
CA VAL A 257 21.26 24.76 -18.58
C VAL A 257 21.55 26.24 -18.78
N ARG A 258 22.47 26.61 -19.68
CA ARG A 258 22.72 28.01 -20.06
C ARG A 258 21.44 28.65 -20.58
N LEU A 259 20.79 28.02 -21.57
CA LEU A 259 19.56 28.54 -22.16
C LEU A 259 18.45 28.73 -21.11
N PHE A 260 18.30 27.76 -20.22
CA PHE A 260 17.36 27.86 -19.09
C PHE A 260 17.68 29.04 -18.16
N LEU A 261 18.94 29.21 -17.75
CA LEU A 261 19.36 30.30 -16.86
C LEU A 261 19.22 31.68 -17.52
N GLU A 262 19.63 31.81 -18.78
CA GLU A 262 19.48 33.05 -19.55
C GLU A 262 18.02 33.48 -19.66
N GLY A 263 17.15 32.54 -20.03
CA GLY A 263 15.71 32.78 -20.12
C GLY A 263 15.09 33.17 -18.78
N THR A 264 15.39 32.39 -17.74
CA THR A 264 14.85 32.61 -16.39
C THR A 264 15.32 33.95 -15.81
N PHE A 265 16.61 34.29 -15.94
CA PHE A 265 17.13 35.56 -15.46
C PHE A 265 16.65 36.75 -16.29
N THR A 266 16.47 36.59 -17.60
CA THR A 266 15.85 37.62 -18.45
C THR A 266 14.43 37.92 -17.96
N GLN A 267 13.62 36.89 -17.72
CA GLN A 267 12.27 37.04 -17.19
C GLN A 267 12.29 37.69 -15.80
N LEU A 268 13.14 37.21 -14.90
CA LEU A 268 13.26 37.76 -13.55
C LEU A 268 13.62 39.25 -13.59
N LYS A 269 14.59 39.64 -14.40
CA LYS A 269 14.97 41.05 -14.56
C LYS A 269 13.82 41.92 -15.07
N GLN A 270 12.95 41.40 -15.93
CA GLN A 270 11.81 42.16 -16.45
C GLN A 270 10.72 42.38 -15.39
N THR A 271 10.50 41.40 -14.51
CA THR A 271 9.38 41.36 -13.55
C THR A 271 9.76 41.79 -12.13
N HIS A 272 11.04 41.76 -11.75
CA HIS A 272 11.47 42.00 -10.38
C HIS A 272 11.24 43.46 -9.93
N PRO A 273 10.79 43.71 -8.68
CA PRO A 273 10.56 45.07 -8.18
C PRO A 273 11.79 45.99 -8.24
N LEU A 274 12.99 45.42 -8.06
CA LEU A 274 14.27 46.14 -8.11
C LEU A 274 14.91 46.23 -9.51
N ARG A 275 14.17 45.92 -10.58
CA ARG A 275 14.70 45.84 -11.96
C ARG A 275 15.49 47.07 -12.42
N GLU A 276 15.08 48.27 -12.01
CA GLU A 276 15.73 49.54 -12.39
C GLU A 276 17.11 49.71 -11.75
N TYR A 277 17.38 48.98 -10.67
CA TYR A 277 18.65 49.00 -9.95
C TYR A 277 19.57 47.83 -10.30
N LEU A 278 19.13 46.92 -11.17
CA LEU A 278 19.97 45.83 -11.67
C LEU A 278 20.83 46.32 -12.85
N PRO A 279 22.07 45.85 -13.00
CA PRO A 279 22.91 46.17 -14.15
C PRO A 279 22.22 45.91 -15.50
N VAL A 280 22.50 46.70 -16.52
CA VAL A 280 21.88 46.57 -17.86
C VAL A 280 22.18 45.21 -18.52
N ASP A 281 23.31 44.60 -18.18
CA ASP A 281 23.73 43.28 -18.64
C ASP A 281 23.52 42.17 -17.59
N TRP A 282 22.84 42.45 -16.47
CA TRP A 282 22.62 41.47 -15.39
C TRP A 282 22.08 40.13 -15.91
N PRO A 283 22.64 38.98 -15.46
CA PRO A 283 23.71 38.85 -14.44
C PRO A 283 25.14 39.04 -14.97
N GLY A 284 25.32 39.24 -16.26
CA GLY A 284 26.63 39.28 -16.93
C GLY A 284 27.11 37.88 -17.33
N ARG A 285 27.83 37.81 -18.46
CA ARG A 285 28.28 36.52 -19.05
C ARG A 285 29.15 35.69 -18.11
N SER A 286 30.09 36.33 -17.39
CA SER A 286 31.00 35.63 -16.48
C SER A 286 30.29 34.96 -15.30
N LYS A 287 29.30 35.63 -14.69
CA LYS A 287 28.47 35.05 -13.61
C LYS A 287 27.67 33.86 -14.15
N LEU A 288 27.06 34.02 -15.32
CA LEU A 288 26.30 32.95 -15.99
C LEU A 288 27.18 31.74 -16.31
N ASP A 289 28.35 31.93 -16.92
CA ASP A 289 29.30 30.85 -17.25
C ASP A 289 29.74 30.09 -16.00
N THR A 290 29.92 30.80 -14.89
CA THR A 290 30.26 30.19 -13.61
C THR A 290 29.12 29.31 -13.08
N LEU A 291 27.87 29.74 -13.18
CA LEU A 291 26.71 28.96 -12.76
C LEU A 291 26.51 27.71 -13.64
N VAL A 292 26.68 27.85 -14.95
CA VAL A 292 26.63 26.72 -15.89
C VAL A 292 27.69 25.69 -15.51
N ARG A 293 28.93 26.13 -15.25
CA ARG A 293 30.01 25.25 -14.79
C ARG A 293 29.68 24.58 -13.45
N LYS A 294 29.21 25.34 -12.45
CA LYS A 294 28.83 24.81 -11.13
C LYS A 294 27.66 23.83 -11.18
N SER A 295 26.77 23.97 -12.17
CA SER A 295 25.64 23.04 -12.31
C SER A 295 26.08 21.63 -12.68
N SER A 296 27.25 21.46 -13.31
CA SER A 296 27.70 20.18 -13.86
C SER A 296 26.60 19.47 -14.68
N GLY A 297 25.83 20.23 -15.46
CA GLY A 297 24.72 19.72 -16.28
C GLY A 297 23.44 19.35 -15.51
N GLN A 298 23.38 19.60 -14.20
CA GLN A 298 22.24 19.29 -13.35
C GLN A 298 21.27 20.47 -13.29
N PHE A 299 20.10 20.29 -13.91
CA PHE A 299 19.03 21.30 -13.91
C PHE A 299 18.52 21.63 -12.51
N ILE A 300 18.57 20.69 -11.56
CA ILE A 300 18.13 20.96 -10.19
C ILE A 300 18.97 22.06 -9.53
N TYR A 301 20.28 22.13 -9.81
CA TYR A 301 21.13 23.21 -9.32
C TYR A 301 20.65 24.55 -9.89
N ALA A 302 20.54 24.64 -11.22
CA ALA A 302 20.11 25.86 -11.90
C ALA A 302 18.72 26.32 -11.45
N ALA A 303 17.77 25.40 -11.33
CA ALA A 303 16.41 25.70 -10.87
C ALA A 303 16.38 26.16 -9.40
N THR A 304 17.21 25.56 -8.54
CA THR A 304 17.34 25.99 -7.14
C THR A 304 17.94 27.39 -7.04
N VAL A 305 18.98 27.69 -7.82
CA VAL A 305 19.57 29.04 -7.92
C VAL A 305 18.54 30.05 -8.38
N ALA A 306 17.83 29.75 -9.47
CA ALA A 306 16.77 30.62 -9.98
C ALA A 306 15.72 30.95 -8.91
N ARG A 307 15.20 29.94 -8.20
CA ARG A 307 14.24 30.15 -7.10
C ARG A 307 14.87 30.92 -5.93
N TYR A 308 16.14 30.68 -5.61
CA TYR A 308 16.84 31.33 -4.51
C TYR A 308 17.04 32.84 -4.71
N VAL A 309 17.24 33.29 -5.95
CA VAL A 309 17.44 34.72 -6.30
C VAL A 309 16.16 35.46 -6.67
N SER A 310 15.04 34.74 -6.84
CA SER A 310 13.75 35.29 -7.25
C SER A 310 12.92 36.05 -6.19
N PRO A 311 13.11 35.90 -4.85
CA PRO A 311 12.24 36.56 -3.88
C PRO A 311 12.22 38.08 -4.01
N PRO A 312 11.02 38.71 -4.05
CA PRO A 312 10.85 40.13 -4.41
C PRO A 312 11.38 41.11 -3.36
N ASP A 313 11.58 40.64 -2.12
CA ASP A 313 12.08 41.39 -0.98
C ASP A 313 13.62 41.35 -0.86
N THR A 314 14.29 40.67 -1.78
CA THR A 314 15.75 40.55 -1.81
C THR A 314 16.34 41.16 -3.09
N ARG A 315 17.64 41.47 -3.07
CA ARG A 315 18.37 41.94 -4.25
C ARG A 315 18.93 40.73 -5.02
N PRO A 316 18.48 40.45 -6.26
CA PRO A 316 18.90 39.25 -6.99
C PRO A 316 20.42 39.17 -7.22
N ASP A 317 21.07 40.31 -7.45
CA ASP A 317 22.52 40.37 -7.70
C ASP A 317 23.34 39.97 -6.46
N ASP A 318 22.99 40.49 -5.29
CA ASP A 318 23.64 40.13 -4.02
C ASP A 318 23.46 38.65 -3.70
N ARG A 319 22.25 38.12 -3.92
CA ARG A 319 21.93 36.69 -3.73
C ARG A 319 22.72 35.82 -4.70
N LEU A 320 22.92 36.28 -5.92
CA LEU A 320 23.73 35.60 -6.91
C LEU A 320 25.20 35.57 -6.52
N ASP A 321 25.75 36.67 -6.02
CA ASP A 321 27.13 36.74 -5.54
C ASP A 321 27.38 35.77 -4.38
N VAL A 322 26.39 35.61 -3.49
CA VAL A 322 26.44 34.57 -2.44
C VAL A 322 26.55 33.17 -3.04
N VAL A 323 25.70 32.81 -4.01
CA VAL A 323 25.73 31.49 -4.67
C VAL A 323 27.07 31.26 -5.40
N LEU A 324 27.59 32.29 -6.06
CA LEU A 324 28.88 32.23 -6.76
C LEU A 324 30.04 32.04 -5.78
N GLY A 325 29.96 32.61 -4.58
CA GLY A 325 30.95 32.46 -3.51
C GLY A 325 30.84 31.17 -2.68
N LEU A 326 29.86 30.31 -2.92
CA LEU A 326 29.78 29.01 -2.24
C LEU A 326 30.89 28.07 -2.73
N PHE A 327 31.52 27.35 -1.82
CA PHE A 327 32.51 26.33 -2.14
C PHE A 327 32.11 25.00 -1.48
N PRO A 328 32.13 23.88 -2.21
CA PRO A 328 31.84 22.58 -1.62
C PRO A 328 32.82 22.19 -0.51
N ARG A 329 32.36 21.36 0.42
CA ARG A 329 33.23 20.72 1.41
C ARG A 329 33.87 19.49 0.75
N GLY A 330 35.20 19.45 0.65
CA GLY A 330 35.92 18.32 0.05
C GLY A 330 36.23 18.49 -1.44
N ASP A 331 36.78 17.44 -2.06
CA ASP A 331 37.12 17.44 -3.49
C ASP A 331 35.86 17.27 -4.36
N VAL A 332 35.61 18.23 -5.24
CA VAL A 332 34.47 18.25 -6.17
C VAL A 332 34.52 17.06 -7.14
N HIS A 333 35.70 16.47 -7.36
CA HIS A 333 35.88 15.30 -8.20
C HIS A 333 35.42 13.99 -7.53
N GLU A 334 35.32 13.94 -6.20
CA GLU A 334 34.86 12.74 -5.48
C GLU A 334 33.33 12.68 -5.36
N PHE A 335 32.63 13.82 -5.38
CA PHE A 335 31.18 13.88 -5.13
C PHE A 335 30.41 14.62 -6.24
N PRO A 336 29.62 13.93 -7.08
CA PRO A 336 28.92 14.54 -8.22
C PRO A 336 27.84 15.56 -7.82
N PHE A 337 27.45 15.63 -6.54
CA PHE A 337 26.45 16.57 -6.02
C PHE A 337 27.06 17.70 -5.18
N ALA A 338 28.39 17.84 -5.12
CA ALA A 338 29.08 18.73 -4.17
C ALA A 338 28.62 20.21 -4.25
N GLU A 339 28.45 20.75 -5.46
CA GLU A 339 27.96 22.13 -5.68
C GLU A 339 26.49 22.30 -5.26
N LEU A 340 25.65 21.28 -5.50
CA LEU A 340 24.26 21.27 -5.06
C LEU A 340 24.16 21.15 -3.53
N ASP A 341 25.00 20.32 -2.93
CA ASP A 341 25.06 20.12 -1.49
C ASP A 341 25.52 21.40 -0.78
N ALA A 342 26.51 22.11 -1.34
CA ALA A 342 26.91 23.43 -0.85
C ALA A 342 25.75 24.43 -0.87
N LEU A 343 24.95 24.42 -1.94
CA LEU A 343 23.75 25.26 -2.05
C LEU A 343 22.68 24.86 -1.03
N TYR A 344 22.42 23.57 -0.81
CA TYR A 344 21.49 23.10 0.20
C TYR A 344 21.93 23.46 1.61
N LEU A 345 23.19 23.24 1.96
CA LEU A 345 23.78 23.66 3.24
C LEU A 345 23.58 25.15 3.46
N HIS A 346 23.82 25.97 2.44
CA HIS A 346 23.61 27.41 2.53
C HIS A 346 22.15 27.78 2.78
N VAL A 347 21.21 27.20 2.03
CA VAL A 347 19.78 27.45 2.22
C VAL A 347 19.33 27.02 3.62
N LEU A 348 19.76 25.86 4.09
CA LEU A 348 19.42 25.34 5.43
C LEU A 348 20.09 26.13 6.55
N SER A 349 21.26 26.73 6.33
CA SER A 349 21.95 27.58 7.32
C SER A 349 21.16 28.84 7.69
N SER A 350 20.18 29.23 6.88
CA SER A 350 19.28 30.35 7.18
C SER A 350 18.29 30.07 8.33
N LEU A 351 18.19 28.81 8.76
CA LEU A 351 17.31 28.38 9.85
C LEU A 351 17.86 28.81 11.21
N ARG A 352 17.07 29.58 11.97
CA ARG A 352 17.45 30.09 13.30
C ARG A 352 17.49 29.02 14.38
N ILE A 353 16.56 28.06 14.34
CA ILE A 353 16.44 26.98 15.31
C ILE A 353 16.38 25.66 14.55
N LYS A 354 17.44 24.86 14.66
CA LYS A 354 17.65 23.66 13.84
C LYS A 354 16.70 22.52 14.21
N MET A 355 16.60 22.17 15.50
CA MET A 355 15.83 20.98 15.92
C MET A 355 14.34 20.99 15.53
N PRO A 356 13.56 22.06 15.76
CA PRO A 356 12.17 22.11 15.30
C PRO A 356 12.05 22.05 13.77
N ALA A 357 12.96 22.70 13.05
CA ALA A 357 12.98 22.68 11.60
C ALA A 357 13.29 21.28 11.06
N LEU A 358 14.26 20.56 11.64
CA LEU A 358 14.56 19.18 11.27
C LEU A 358 13.39 18.23 11.56
N ARG A 359 12.65 18.44 12.66
CA ARG A 359 11.42 17.68 12.95
C ARG A 359 10.30 17.95 11.94
N ILE A 360 10.12 19.21 11.52
CA ILE A 360 9.21 19.57 10.43
C ILE A 360 9.63 18.84 9.14
N LEU A 361 10.90 18.94 8.76
CA LEU A 361 11.42 18.30 7.55
C LEU A 361 11.29 16.78 7.60
N ALA A 362 11.57 16.15 8.74
CA ALA A 362 11.41 14.71 8.93
C ALA A 362 9.94 14.30 8.76
N LEU A 363 9.01 15.02 9.37
CA LEU A 363 7.59 14.71 9.28
C LEU A 363 7.07 14.75 7.84
N VAL A 364 7.57 15.70 7.03
CA VAL A 364 7.15 15.88 5.63
C VAL A 364 7.93 14.96 4.68
N ALA A 365 9.20 14.66 4.96
CA ALA A 365 10.06 13.84 4.09
C ALA A 365 9.70 12.35 4.11
N PHE A 366 9.13 11.87 5.21
CA PHE A 366 8.69 10.48 5.36
C PHE A 366 7.16 10.40 5.28
N PRO A 367 6.58 10.24 4.09
CA PRO A 367 5.15 10.03 3.98
C PRO A 367 4.82 8.58 4.44
N LEU A 368 3.93 8.45 5.44
CA LEU A 368 3.71 7.18 6.16
C LEU A 368 2.42 6.44 5.76
N GLY A 369 2.53 5.38 4.95
CA GLY A 369 1.43 4.42 4.72
C GLY A 369 0.27 4.89 3.82
N SER A 370 -0.54 3.94 3.34
CA SER A 370 -1.51 4.14 2.25
C SER A 370 -2.75 5.00 2.55
N GLN A 371 -2.83 5.63 3.73
CA GLN A 371 -4.02 6.35 4.26
C GLN A 371 -3.65 7.68 4.96
N VAL A 372 -2.40 8.15 4.90
CA VAL A 372 -2.01 9.44 5.51
C VAL A 372 -2.41 10.59 4.60
N TYR A 373 -2.98 11.64 5.20
CA TYR A 373 -3.26 12.90 4.54
C TYR A 373 -1.95 13.67 4.36
N GLU A 374 -1.79 14.32 3.20
CA GLU A 374 -0.66 15.23 2.98
C GLU A 374 -0.63 16.33 4.07
N TRP A 375 0.58 16.76 4.46
CA TRP A 375 0.76 17.68 5.57
C TRP A 375 0.57 19.13 5.14
N THR A 376 -0.32 19.87 5.79
CA THR A 376 -0.36 21.34 5.72
C THR A 376 0.50 21.97 6.82
N CYS A 377 0.91 23.23 6.66
CA CYS A 377 1.65 23.96 7.69
C CYS A 377 0.95 23.95 9.06
N ARG A 378 -0.38 24.10 9.06
CA ARG A 378 -1.18 24.10 10.28
C ARG A 378 -1.19 22.72 10.95
N MET A 379 -1.40 21.67 10.16
CA MET A 379 -1.38 20.30 10.69
C MET A 379 -0.02 19.94 11.30
N VAL A 380 1.08 20.39 10.69
CA VAL A 380 2.43 20.17 11.23
C VAL A 380 2.62 20.92 12.55
N ASP A 381 2.21 22.20 12.63
CA ASP A 381 2.28 22.98 13.86
C ASP A 381 1.45 22.31 14.98
N ASP A 382 0.23 21.87 14.67
CA ASP A 382 -0.68 21.22 15.62
C ASP A 382 -0.19 19.82 16.05
N PHE A 383 0.44 19.08 15.14
CA PHE A 383 1.01 17.76 15.41
C PHE A 383 2.24 17.85 16.33
N LEU A 384 3.18 18.74 15.99
CA LEU A 384 4.45 18.95 16.72
C LEU A 384 4.29 19.86 17.95
N LYS A 385 3.08 20.40 18.19
CA LYS A 385 2.76 21.36 19.25
C LYS A 385 3.64 22.61 19.19
N LEU A 386 3.84 23.12 17.98
CA LEU A 386 4.56 24.37 17.72
C LEU A 386 3.63 25.56 17.86
N ARG A 387 4.20 26.75 17.97
CA ARG A 387 3.44 28.00 17.87
C ARG A 387 2.87 28.10 16.44
N GLY A 388 1.58 28.40 16.30
CA GLY A 388 0.97 28.57 14.98
C GLY A 388 1.76 29.55 14.09
N GLY A 389 2.09 29.10 12.88
CA GLY A 389 2.92 29.81 11.92
C GLY A 389 4.40 29.42 11.92
N SER A 390 4.86 28.59 12.86
CA SER A 390 6.28 28.17 12.96
C SER A 390 6.71 27.39 11.73
N THR A 391 5.89 26.45 11.27
CA THR A 391 6.16 25.68 10.05
C THR A 391 6.24 26.60 8.85
N LYS A 392 5.31 27.55 8.72
CA LYS A 392 5.34 28.53 7.63
C LYS A 392 6.59 29.41 7.67
N GLU A 393 7.05 29.83 8.85
CA GLU A 393 8.31 30.58 8.98
C GLU A 393 9.51 29.76 8.49
N VAL A 394 9.60 28.49 8.87
CA VAL A 394 10.65 27.58 8.42
C VAL A 394 10.60 27.41 6.91
N LEU A 395 9.43 27.09 6.34
CA LEU A 395 9.28 26.85 4.91
C LEU A 395 9.54 28.11 4.06
N ASN A 396 9.17 29.30 4.53
CA ASN A 396 9.48 30.55 3.83
C ASN A 396 10.99 30.78 3.70
N ARG A 397 11.80 30.33 4.67
CA ARG A 397 13.27 30.38 4.57
C ARG A 397 13.83 29.35 3.60
N LEU A 398 13.09 28.26 3.39
CA LEU A 398 13.41 27.16 2.49
C LEU A 398 12.66 27.24 1.15
N ALA A 399 12.11 28.41 0.81
CA ALA A 399 11.23 28.61 -0.35
C ALA A 399 11.90 28.31 -1.71
N SER A 400 13.23 28.16 -1.75
CA SER A 400 13.94 27.74 -2.96
C SER A 400 13.97 26.23 -3.18
N VAL A 401 13.64 25.43 -2.17
CA VAL A 401 13.75 23.96 -2.18
C VAL A 401 12.46 23.24 -1.75
N ILE A 402 11.58 23.91 -1.02
CA ILE A 402 10.29 23.40 -0.56
C ILE A 402 9.19 24.41 -0.90
N GLY A 403 8.04 23.91 -1.31
CA GLY A 403 6.85 24.69 -1.61
C GLY A 403 5.61 24.12 -0.96
N TYR A 404 4.47 24.76 -1.26
CA TYR A 404 3.14 24.26 -0.93
C TYR A 404 2.23 24.42 -2.15
N ASN A 405 1.31 23.48 -2.36
CA ASN A 405 0.36 23.55 -3.48
C ASN A 405 -0.83 24.47 -3.14
N GLU A 406 -1.80 24.59 -4.07
CA GLU A 406 -3.00 25.43 -3.89
C GLU A 406 -3.84 25.02 -2.67
N VAL A 407 -3.78 23.73 -2.29
CA VAL A 407 -4.47 23.14 -1.12
C VAL A 407 -3.59 23.22 0.15
N GLN A 408 -2.47 23.94 0.08
CA GLN A 408 -1.50 24.17 1.16
C GLN A 408 -0.74 22.93 1.64
N TYR A 409 -0.72 21.85 0.86
CA TYR A 409 0.11 20.68 1.15
C TYR A 409 1.57 20.93 0.81
N ILE A 410 2.43 20.59 1.76
CA ILE A 410 3.87 20.82 1.69
C ILE A 410 4.51 19.77 0.77
N HIS A 411 5.36 20.21 -0.15
CA HIS A 411 6.10 19.31 -1.04
C HIS A 411 7.54 19.78 -1.26
N PHE A 412 8.44 18.82 -1.46
CA PHE A 412 9.80 19.08 -1.89
C PHE A 412 9.82 19.31 -3.41
N PHE A 413 10.56 20.31 -3.89
CA PHE A 413 10.68 20.51 -5.34
C PHE A 413 11.45 19.40 -6.05
N HIS A 414 12.28 18.65 -5.32
CA HIS A 414 13.03 17.54 -5.89
C HIS A 414 13.50 16.54 -4.82
N ALA A 415 13.50 15.25 -5.17
CA ALA A 415 13.90 14.15 -4.28
C ALA A 415 15.37 14.25 -3.81
N SER A 416 16.24 14.95 -4.54
CA SER A 416 17.65 15.13 -4.14
C SER A 416 17.84 15.86 -2.81
N LEU A 417 16.88 16.73 -2.42
CA LEU A 417 16.95 17.36 -1.10
C LEU A 417 16.68 16.34 0.00
N VAL A 418 15.71 15.44 -0.22
CA VAL A 418 15.46 14.33 0.72
C VAL A 418 16.68 13.39 0.75
N ASP A 419 17.26 13.04 -0.41
CA ASP A 419 18.49 12.25 -0.47
C ASP A 419 19.63 12.90 0.32
N PHE A 420 19.76 14.22 0.23
CA PHE A 420 20.77 14.98 0.97
C PHE A 420 20.50 14.93 2.48
N LEU A 421 19.26 15.20 2.91
CA LEU A 421 18.86 15.22 4.33
C LEU A 421 18.95 13.84 5.00
N LEU A 422 18.93 12.76 4.21
CA LEU A 422 19.06 11.37 4.69
C LEU A 422 20.48 10.81 4.60
N ASP A 423 21.46 11.64 4.24
CA ASP A 423 22.86 11.27 4.15
C ASP A 423 23.68 12.13 5.12
N GLU A 424 24.26 11.50 6.14
CA GLU A 424 25.01 12.18 7.21
C GLU A 424 26.28 12.85 6.69
N GLU A 425 26.99 12.21 5.77
CA GLU A 425 28.23 12.72 5.20
C GLU A 425 27.97 13.99 4.38
N ARG A 426 26.86 14.03 3.66
CA ARG A 426 26.47 15.17 2.82
C ARG A 426 25.87 16.31 3.63
N SER A 427 24.93 16.01 4.54
CA SER A 427 24.14 17.03 5.24
C SER A 427 24.69 17.48 6.59
N GLY A 428 25.59 16.71 7.20
CA GLY A 428 26.23 17.03 8.47
C GLY A 428 25.21 17.38 9.55
N GLU A 429 25.23 18.62 10.04
CA GLU A 429 24.33 19.06 11.11
C GLU A 429 22.83 19.14 10.72
N PHE A 430 22.51 19.02 9.43
CA PHE A 430 21.14 18.97 8.93
C PHE A 430 20.64 17.55 8.64
N TYR A 431 21.45 16.54 9.00
CA TYR A 431 21.07 15.15 8.84
C TYR A 431 19.83 14.80 9.67
N ILE A 432 18.84 14.22 9.01
CA ILE A 432 17.62 13.72 9.65
C ILE A 432 17.90 12.31 10.18
N HIS A 433 18.40 12.28 11.41
CA HIS A 433 18.59 11.05 12.14
C HIS A 433 17.29 10.62 12.84
N LEU A 434 16.46 9.80 12.17
CA LEU A 434 15.20 9.31 12.74
C LEU A 434 15.39 8.50 14.03
N GLN A 435 16.52 7.83 14.15
CA GLN A 435 16.82 7.02 15.33
C GLN A 435 17.01 7.95 16.55
N GLY A 436 16.32 7.67 17.66
CA GLY A 436 16.30 8.56 18.83
C GLY A 436 15.23 9.68 18.77
N GLU A 437 14.96 10.27 17.61
CA GLU A 437 13.81 11.18 17.43
C GLU A 437 12.47 10.43 17.28
N GLY A 438 12.49 9.14 16.91
CA GLY A 438 11.30 8.29 16.86
C GLY A 438 10.49 8.32 18.15
N SER A 439 11.16 8.34 19.32
CA SER A 439 10.49 8.44 20.62
C SER A 439 9.72 9.75 20.78
N TYR A 440 10.27 10.87 20.29
CA TYR A 440 9.56 12.16 20.29
C TYR A 440 8.32 12.11 19.39
N PHE A 441 8.43 11.57 18.18
CA PHE A 441 7.29 11.46 17.26
C PHE A 441 6.19 10.52 17.80
N VAL A 442 6.54 9.38 18.41
CA VAL A 442 5.56 8.49 19.05
C VAL A 442 4.82 9.23 20.17
N ARG A 443 5.52 10.01 21.00
CA ARG A 443 4.87 10.84 22.04
C ARG A 443 3.94 11.89 21.44
N MET A 444 4.28 12.49 20.29
CA MET A 444 3.37 13.40 19.59
C MET A 444 2.11 12.65 19.13
N CYS A 445 2.23 11.45 18.57
CA CYS A 445 1.06 10.62 18.23
C CYS A 445 0.17 10.35 19.46
N LEU A 446 0.75 9.91 20.58
CA LEU A 446 0.01 9.64 21.83
C LEU A 446 -0.69 10.90 22.38
N ARG A 447 -0.10 12.08 22.18
CA ARG A 447 -0.76 13.34 22.54
C ARG A 447 -1.95 13.66 21.63
N GLN A 448 -1.88 13.39 20.34
CA GLN A 448 -3.04 13.60 19.45
C GLN A 448 -4.18 12.64 19.78
N PHE A 449 -3.85 11.43 20.24
CA PHE A 449 -4.84 10.47 20.72
C PHE A 449 -5.66 10.98 21.91
N THR A 450 -5.04 11.77 22.79
CA THR A 450 -5.69 12.30 24.00
C THR A 450 -6.24 13.71 23.84
N SER A 451 -5.67 14.53 22.96
CA SER A 451 -6.00 15.95 22.79
C SER A 451 -6.70 16.30 21.47
N GLY A 452 -7.00 15.31 20.62
CA GLY A 452 -7.47 15.47 19.23
C GLY A 452 -8.41 16.67 19.01
N THR A 453 -7.91 17.68 18.30
CA THR A 453 -8.65 18.90 17.94
C THR A 453 -8.97 18.98 16.45
N ASP A 454 -8.30 18.16 15.62
CA ASP A 454 -8.41 18.13 14.17
C ASP A 454 -8.41 16.68 13.65
N LYS A 455 -9.35 16.38 12.74
CA LYS A 455 -9.57 15.07 12.14
C LYS A 455 -8.32 14.52 11.46
N ASP A 456 -7.72 15.31 10.59
CA ASP A 456 -6.69 14.86 9.67
C ASP A 456 -5.38 14.66 10.44
N VAL A 457 -5.12 15.52 11.44
CA VAL A 457 -4.00 15.36 12.38
C VAL A 457 -4.13 14.06 13.19
N PHE A 458 -5.33 13.74 13.67
CA PHE A 458 -5.58 12.48 14.40
C PHE A 458 -5.35 11.27 13.49
N HIS A 459 -5.91 11.25 12.28
CA HIS A 459 -5.71 10.17 11.32
C HIS A 459 -4.23 9.98 10.97
N ASN A 460 -3.51 11.08 10.76
CA ASN A 460 -2.06 11.03 10.53
C ASN A 460 -1.32 10.44 11.73
N ALA A 461 -1.66 10.84 12.96
CA ALA A 461 -1.06 10.25 14.16
C ALA A 461 -1.25 8.73 14.25
N VAL A 462 -2.46 8.23 13.95
CA VAL A 462 -2.79 6.79 13.95
C VAL A 462 -1.95 6.03 12.94
N ASN A 463 -1.81 6.57 11.73
CA ASN A 463 -1.11 5.89 10.65
C ASN A 463 0.41 5.94 10.81
N CYS A 464 0.94 7.00 11.45
CA CYS A 464 2.38 7.23 11.56
C CYS A 464 3.03 6.55 12.78
N ILE A 465 2.27 6.18 13.81
CA ILE A 465 2.82 5.71 15.10
C ILE A 465 3.70 4.47 14.96
N ASP A 466 3.31 3.50 14.12
CA ASP A 466 4.09 2.27 13.90
C ASP A 466 5.43 2.56 13.23
N PHE A 467 5.44 3.49 12.25
CA PHE A 467 6.64 3.86 11.53
C PHE A 467 7.66 4.47 12.47
N TYR A 468 7.26 5.48 13.25
CA TYR A 468 8.16 6.13 14.20
C TYR A 468 8.57 5.19 15.33
N GLY A 469 7.70 4.24 15.70
CA GLY A 469 8.03 3.17 16.64
C GLY A 469 9.26 2.36 16.24
N ARG A 470 9.50 2.11 14.94
CA ARG A 470 10.70 1.39 14.45
C ARG A 470 12.01 2.10 14.74
N TYR A 471 11.96 3.42 14.93
CA TYR A 471 13.12 4.26 15.20
C TYR A 471 13.16 4.77 16.66
N ALA A 472 12.16 4.39 17.46
CA ALA A 472 12.05 4.81 18.85
C ALA A 472 13.04 4.02 19.72
N ILE A 473 13.80 4.77 20.51
CA ILE A 473 14.59 4.27 21.63
C ILE A 473 13.82 4.69 22.89
N PRO A 474 12.98 3.80 23.45
CA PRO A 474 12.03 4.20 24.48
C PRO A 474 12.75 4.55 25.78
N ASP A 475 12.58 5.80 26.23
CA ASP A 475 12.94 6.23 27.57
C ASP A 475 11.82 5.90 28.57
N GLU A 476 12.10 6.12 29.86
CA GLU A 476 11.12 5.87 30.92
C GLU A 476 9.84 6.70 30.70
N THR A 477 9.99 7.94 30.22
CA THR A 477 8.87 8.84 29.96
C THR A 477 7.96 8.32 28.85
N LEU A 478 8.49 7.86 27.71
CA LEU A 478 7.67 7.26 26.65
C LEU A 478 6.99 5.99 27.14
N CYS A 479 7.68 5.14 27.91
CA CYS A 479 7.07 3.93 28.48
C CYS A 479 5.90 4.27 29.42
N GLN A 480 6.04 5.33 30.22
CA GLN A 480 4.96 5.84 31.08
C GLN A 480 3.82 6.45 30.26
N ASP A 481 4.11 7.30 29.28
CA ASP A 481 3.13 7.93 28.38
C ASP A 481 2.29 6.86 27.65
N MET A 482 2.95 5.80 27.17
CA MET A 482 2.31 4.61 26.60
C MET A 482 1.38 3.96 27.65
N ALA A 483 1.93 3.52 28.78
CA ALA A 483 1.17 2.80 29.81
C ALA A 483 0.02 3.62 30.44
N ALA A 484 0.07 4.95 30.34
CA ALA A 484 -0.92 5.86 30.88
C ALA A 484 -1.88 6.44 29.83
N LEU A 485 -1.91 5.91 28.60
CA LEU A 485 -2.77 6.42 27.53
C LEU A 485 -4.24 6.45 27.99
N ASN A 486 -4.86 7.63 27.95
CA ASN A 486 -6.27 7.77 28.29
C ASN A 486 -7.16 7.30 27.12
N VAL A 487 -7.53 6.03 27.17
CA VAL A 487 -8.34 5.39 26.12
C VAL A 487 -9.78 5.95 26.07
N SER A 488 -10.28 6.60 27.14
CA SER A 488 -11.57 7.30 27.09
C SER A 488 -11.53 8.55 26.19
N ALA A 489 -10.42 9.29 26.21
CA ALA A 489 -10.20 10.39 25.29
C ALA A 489 -10.04 9.87 23.85
N LEU A 490 -9.39 8.71 23.69
CA LEU A 490 -9.25 8.02 22.39
C LEU A 490 -10.61 7.71 21.77
N ALA A 491 -11.52 7.12 22.55
CA ALA A 491 -12.87 6.75 22.08
C ALA A 491 -13.76 7.97 21.81
N GLN A 492 -13.61 9.05 22.59
CA GLN A 492 -14.33 10.30 22.31
C GLN A 492 -13.87 10.97 21.02
N ASN A 493 -12.56 10.96 20.76
CA ASN A 493 -12.01 11.46 19.49
C ASN A 493 -12.43 10.57 18.32
N GLU A 494 -12.43 9.25 18.49
CA GLU A 494 -12.91 8.32 17.47
C GLU A 494 -14.38 8.55 17.10
N ALA A 495 -15.27 8.65 18.09
CA ALA A 495 -16.69 8.89 17.86
C ALA A 495 -16.96 10.22 17.14
N ARG A 496 -16.06 11.20 17.28
CA ARG A 496 -16.12 12.49 16.56
C ARG A 496 -15.60 12.37 15.13
N GLU A 497 -14.51 11.64 14.93
CA GLU A 497 -13.76 11.66 13.67
C GLU A 497 -14.09 10.52 12.70
N GLY A 498 -14.74 9.45 13.16
CA GLY A 498 -15.20 8.34 12.33
C GLY A 498 -14.09 7.37 11.87
N THR A 499 -12.94 7.33 12.57
CA THR A 499 -11.94 6.26 12.44
C THR A 499 -12.43 5.00 13.15
N SER A 500 -11.95 3.79 12.83
CA SER A 500 -12.28 2.60 13.65
C SER A 500 -11.46 2.59 14.94
N LEU A 501 -12.11 2.61 16.12
CA LEU A 501 -11.42 2.47 17.41
C LEU A 501 -10.55 1.19 17.45
N ALA A 502 -11.01 0.12 16.81
CA ALA A 502 -10.25 -1.13 16.69
C ALA A 502 -8.92 -0.94 15.94
N LEU A 503 -8.91 -0.14 14.87
CA LEU A 503 -7.69 0.19 14.14
C LEU A 503 -6.72 1.00 15.01
N VAL A 504 -7.23 2.01 15.72
CA VAL A 504 -6.41 2.86 16.59
C VAL A 504 -5.77 2.05 17.72
N VAL A 505 -6.56 1.20 18.40
CA VAL A 505 -6.07 0.30 19.45
C VAL A 505 -5.08 -0.72 18.88
N HIS A 506 -5.34 -1.26 17.68
CA HIS A 506 -4.41 -2.17 17.02
C HIS A 506 -3.06 -1.51 16.77
N LYS A 507 -3.04 -0.33 16.13
CA LYS A 507 -1.82 0.45 15.86
C LYS A 507 -1.06 0.78 17.14
N TYR A 508 -1.78 1.24 18.16
CA TYR A 508 -1.21 1.52 19.47
C TYR A 508 -0.55 0.28 20.12
N LEU A 509 -1.21 -0.89 20.07
CA LEU A 509 -0.67 -2.13 20.65
C LEU A 509 0.44 -2.78 19.82
N GLN A 510 0.52 -2.50 18.51
CA GLN A 510 1.63 -2.94 17.67
C GLN A 510 2.87 -2.08 17.85
N CYS A 511 2.72 -0.78 18.12
CA CYS A 511 3.81 0.18 18.23
C CYS A 511 4.98 -0.30 19.12
N PRO A 512 4.79 -0.79 20.37
CA PRO A 512 5.90 -1.25 21.21
C PRO A 512 6.70 -2.40 20.62
N ARG A 513 6.11 -3.21 19.74
CA ARG A 513 6.80 -4.34 19.10
C ARG A 513 7.93 -3.87 18.19
N ASN A 514 7.78 -2.65 17.66
CA ASN A 514 8.75 -2.02 16.78
C ASN A 514 9.86 -1.28 17.53
N PHE A 515 9.74 -1.09 18.86
CA PHE A 515 10.74 -0.37 19.63
C PHE A 515 12.08 -1.07 19.65
N ASN A 516 13.16 -0.29 19.56
CA ASN A 516 14.51 -0.76 19.78
C ASN A 516 14.77 -0.92 21.29
N MET A 517 14.25 -2.00 21.86
CA MET A 517 14.34 -2.32 23.29
C MET A 517 14.46 -3.84 23.53
N PRO A 518 15.07 -4.28 24.66
CA PRO A 518 15.16 -5.69 24.99
C PRO A 518 13.78 -6.36 25.08
N LYS A 519 13.69 -7.61 24.58
CA LYS A 519 12.43 -8.37 24.56
C LYS A 519 11.71 -8.43 25.92
N PRO A 520 12.37 -8.68 27.07
CA PRO A 520 11.70 -8.72 28.37
C PRO A 520 11.01 -7.39 28.72
N SER A 521 11.73 -6.27 28.56
CA SER A 521 11.21 -4.93 28.79
C SER A 521 10.05 -4.60 27.83
N ARG A 522 10.15 -5.05 26.59
CA ARG A 522 9.10 -4.89 25.58
C ARG A 522 7.82 -5.65 25.95
N ASP A 523 7.97 -6.90 26.39
CA ASP A 523 6.85 -7.74 26.81
C ASP A 523 6.17 -7.14 28.05
N THR A 524 6.93 -6.63 29.02
CA THR A 524 6.40 -5.87 30.17
C THR A 524 5.63 -4.62 29.74
N LEU A 525 6.17 -3.83 28.81
CA LEU A 525 5.49 -2.64 28.30
C LEU A 525 4.19 -3.01 27.58
N LEU A 526 4.20 -4.06 26.77
CA LEU A 526 3.01 -4.56 26.07
C LEU A 526 1.91 -5.00 27.05
N VAL A 527 2.26 -5.65 28.16
CA VAL A 527 1.31 -6.00 29.23
C VAL A 527 0.66 -4.74 29.79
N ARG A 528 1.45 -3.74 30.18
CA ARG A 528 0.93 -2.47 30.72
C ARG A 528 0.06 -1.72 29.71
N CYS A 529 0.43 -1.75 28.43
CA CYS A 529 -0.38 -1.13 27.37
C CYS A 529 -1.73 -1.84 27.20
N ARG A 530 -1.78 -3.17 27.34
CA ARG A 530 -3.02 -3.95 27.33
C ARG A 530 -3.89 -3.63 28.54
N GLU A 531 -3.31 -3.62 29.73
CA GLU A 531 -4.03 -3.26 30.97
C GLU A 531 -4.68 -1.87 30.86
N ALA A 532 -3.98 -0.89 30.25
CA ALA A 532 -4.53 0.44 30.00
C ALA A 532 -5.77 0.41 29.09
N VAL A 533 -5.74 -0.44 28.05
CA VAL A 533 -6.88 -0.64 27.14
C VAL A 533 -8.02 -1.39 27.83
N GLU A 534 -7.73 -2.48 28.55
CA GLU A 534 -8.72 -3.28 29.28
C GLU A 534 -9.44 -2.47 30.38
N LYS A 535 -8.71 -1.59 31.09
CA LYS A 535 -9.28 -0.71 32.09
C LYS A 535 -10.39 0.20 31.53
N PHE A 536 -10.30 0.58 30.26
CA PHE A 536 -11.29 1.42 29.61
C PHE A 536 -12.47 0.64 29.04
N ILE A 537 -12.22 -0.49 28.37
CA ILE A 537 -13.29 -1.30 27.78
C ILE A 537 -14.11 -2.01 28.88
N GLY A 538 -13.58 -2.04 30.11
CA GLY A 538 -14.25 -2.56 31.29
C GLY A 538 -13.93 -4.04 31.53
N PRO A 539 -14.27 -4.57 32.72
CA PRO A 539 -13.90 -5.94 33.14
C PRO A 539 -14.55 -7.07 32.29
N GLN A 540 -15.43 -6.73 31.35
CA GLN A 540 -16.14 -7.66 30.48
C GLN A 540 -15.44 -7.93 29.15
N VAL A 541 -14.39 -7.17 28.81
CA VAL A 541 -13.60 -7.37 27.60
C VAL A 541 -12.19 -7.83 27.94
N ARG A 542 -11.82 -9.02 27.48
CA ARG A 542 -10.49 -9.61 27.65
C ARG A 542 -9.71 -9.60 26.34
N LEU A 543 -8.47 -9.10 26.37
CA LEU A 543 -7.57 -9.15 25.22
C LEU A 543 -6.81 -10.49 25.18
N TYR A 544 -7.27 -11.44 24.38
CA TYR A 544 -6.62 -12.75 24.30
C TYR A 544 -5.27 -12.71 23.57
N ARG A 545 -4.32 -13.51 24.07
CA ARG A 545 -3.03 -13.79 23.42
C ARG A 545 -3.14 -15.11 22.68
N SER A 546 -2.98 -15.10 21.35
CA SER A 546 -2.68 -16.34 20.61
C SER A 546 -1.18 -16.64 20.74
N THR A 547 -0.86 -17.89 21.07
CA THR A 547 0.51 -18.40 21.26
C THR A 547 1.11 -18.98 19.97
N GLY A 548 0.38 -18.96 18.85
CA GLY A 548 0.88 -19.42 17.55
C GLY A 548 1.64 -18.35 16.75
N PRO A 549 2.58 -18.74 15.87
CA PRO A 549 3.37 -17.81 15.05
C PRO A 549 2.57 -17.08 13.95
N LEU A 550 1.26 -17.35 13.81
CA LEU A 550 0.43 -16.88 12.70
C LEU A 550 -0.79 -16.02 13.12
N LEU A 551 -1.03 -15.74 14.41
CA LEU A 551 -2.15 -14.90 14.82
C LEU A 551 -1.75 -13.83 15.83
N HIS A 552 -1.93 -12.56 15.47
CA HIS A 552 -1.71 -11.44 16.38
C HIS A 552 -2.95 -10.56 16.55
N ILE A 553 -3.49 -10.65 17.78
CA ILE A 553 -4.49 -9.81 18.47
C ILE A 553 -5.93 -10.01 17.98
N PHE A 554 -6.73 -10.72 18.78
CA PHE A 554 -8.19 -10.64 18.73
C PHE A 554 -8.66 -9.48 19.61
N LEU A 555 -9.25 -8.46 19.00
CA LEU A 555 -10.03 -7.42 19.69
C LEU A 555 -11.49 -7.87 19.72
N VAL A 556 -11.99 -8.25 20.90
CA VAL A 556 -13.43 -8.45 21.13
C VAL A 556 -13.92 -7.20 21.86
N LEU A 557 -14.52 -6.24 21.14
CA LEU A 557 -15.11 -5.04 21.74
C LEU A 557 -16.56 -5.34 22.14
N PHE A 558 -16.85 -5.42 23.45
CA PHE A 558 -18.21 -5.44 24.00
C PHE A 558 -18.43 -4.29 25.00
N ALA A 559 -19.52 -3.55 24.76
CA ALA A 559 -20.35 -2.76 25.67
C ALA A 559 -19.78 -1.51 26.38
N VAL A 560 -19.79 -0.33 25.72
CA VAL A 560 -20.14 0.97 26.36
C VAL A 560 -20.69 2.01 25.34
N ASN A 561 -21.74 1.71 24.57
CA ASN A 561 -22.73 2.69 24.05
C ASN A 561 -23.70 2.02 23.06
N PRO A 562 -25.04 2.19 23.16
CA PRO A 562 -26.00 1.69 22.17
C PRO A 562 -25.91 2.35 20.78
N GLY A 563 -24.90 3.20 20.52
CA GLY A 563 -24.74 3.96 19.27
C GLY A 563 -23.45 3.70 18.49
N LEU A 564 -22.54 2.84 18.97
CA LEU A 564 -21.30 2.49 18.28
C LEU A 564 -21.52 1.25 17.39
N MET A 565 -21.80 1.45 16.10
CA MET A 565 -21.75 0.37 15.11
C MET A 565 -20.29 0.02 14.83
N LEU A 566 -19.88 -1.22 15.14
CA LEU A 566 -18.62 -1.79 14.67
C LEU A 566 -18.78 -2.26 13.23
N TYR A 567 -18.09 -1.61 12.30
CA TYR A 567 -17.91 -2.13 10.94
C TYR A 567 -16.74 -3.13 10.91
N SER A 568 -16.95 -4.27 10.26
CA SER A 568 -15.88 -5.21 9.93
C SER A 568 -14.87 -4.55 9.01
N SER A 569 -13.57 -4.73 9.28
CA SER A 569 -12.51 -4.31 8.38
C SER A 569 -11.59 -5.50 8.08
N ARG A 570 -11.43 -5.78 6.78
CA ARG A 570 -10.56 -6.82 6.25
C ARG A 570 -9.10 -6.35 6.28
N TYR A 571 -8.22 -7.05 6.97
CA TYR A 571 -6.78 -6.74 7.01
C TYR A 571 -5.93 -7.83 6.37
N LYS A 572 -4.92 -7.42 5.57
CA LYS A 572 -3.87 -8.26 5.00
C LYS A 572 -2.52 -7.87 5.62
N TYR A 573 -1.76 -8.85 6.14
CA TYR A 573 -0.40 -8.62 6.63
C TYR A 573 0.59 -8.47 5.46
N ALA A 574 1.44 -7.43 5.49
CA ALA A 574 2.31 -7.07 4.37
C ALA A 574 3.55 -7.97 4.19
N ASP A 575 3.96 -8.75 5.20
CA ASP A 575 5.28 -9.40 5.22
C ASP A 575 5.24 -10.94 5.23
N ARG A 576 4.10 -11.60 4.95
CA ARG A 576 4.04 -13.07 4.86
C ARG A 576 3.13 -13.56 3.71
N PRO A 577 3.60 -14.50 2.85
CA PRO A 577 2.86 -14.93 1.66
C PRO A 577 1.67 -15.86 1.91
N ALA A 578 1.41 -16.27 3.15
CA ALA A 578 0.29 -17.14 3.50
C ALA A 578 -0.27 -16.70 4.86
N CYS A 579 -1.33 -15.89 4.87
CA CYS A 579 -2.21 -15.71 6.03
C CYS A 579 -3.58 -15.14 5.63
N THR A 580 -4.57 -15.68 6.33
CA THR A 580 -6.02 -15.77 6.14
C THR A 580 -6.80 -14.53 6.59
N TRP A 581 -7.99 -14.30 6.03
CA TRP A 581 -8.94 -13.25 6.43
C TRP A 581 -9.78 -13.69 7.63
N VAL A 582 -10.02 -12.81 8.60
CA VAL A 582 -10.93 -13.06 9.74
C VAL A 582 -12.09 -12.08 9.67
N ASP A 583 -13.30 -12.56 9.38
CA ASP A 583 -14.54 -11.80 9.56
C ASP A 583 -15.13 -12.13 10.94
N ILE A 584 -15.39 -11.10 11.76
CA ILE A 584 -16.02 -11.24 13.09
C ILE A 584 -17.42 -10.62 13.02
N MET A 585 -18.46 -11.45 13.16
CA MET A 585 -19.84 -11.00 13.40
C MET A 585 -20.13 -11.05 14.90
N MET A 586 -20.63 -9.96 15.49
CA MET A 586 -21.09 -9.95 16.89
C MET A 586 -22.48 -9.31 17.02
N ALA A 587 -23.37 -10.00 17.73
CA ALA A 587 -24.68 -9.53 18.14
C ALA A 587 -24.63 -8.92 19.55
N PRO A 588 -25.49 -7.94 19.90
CA PRO A 588 -25.49 -7.32 21.23
C PRO A 588 -26.01 -8.29 22.32
N MET A 589 -25.24 -8.52 23.38
CA MET A 589 -25.64 -9.26 24.60
C MET A 589 -25.75 -8.33 25.82
N SER A 590 -26.61 -8.72 26.79
CA SER A 590 -26.77 -8.02 28.07
C SER A 590 -25.77 -8.50 29.14
N ASP A 591 -25.48 -7.65 30.14
CA ASP A 591 -24.45 -7.85 31.18
C ASP A 591 -24.74 -9.06 32.12
N GLU A 592 -26.02 -9.35 32.37
CA GLU A 592 -26.46 -10.46 33.23
C GLU A 592 -26.28 -11.84 32.59
N ASP A 593 -26.48 -11.95 31.27
CA ASP A 593 -26.37 -13.21 30.53
C ASP A 593 -24.91 -13.67 30.37
N PHE A 594 -23.97 -12.72 30.31
CA PHE A 594 -22.55 -13.02 30.20
C PHE A 594 -21.97 -13.53 31.53
N ARG A 595 -22.34 -12.92 32.66
CA ARG A 595 -21.83 -13.29 34.00
C ARG A 595 -22.32 -14.64 34.50
N SER A 596 -23.51 -15.07 34.07
CA SER A 596 -24.07 -16.37 34.45
C SER A 596 -23.46 -17.54 33.67
N SER A 597 -22.86 -17.26 32.51
CA SER A 597 -22.43 -18.29 31.58
C SER A 597 -20.95 -18.66 31.71
N VAL A 598 -20.07 -17.77 32.19
CA VAL A 598 -18.60 -17.91 32.10
C VAL A 598 -17.90 -17.95 33.47
N SER A 599 -17.00 -18.91 33.70
CA SER A 599 -15.95 -18.85 34.72
C SER A 599 -14.55 -18.67 34.13
N VAL A 600 -13.68 -18.06 34.93
CA VAL A 600 -12.31 -17.74 34.56
C VAL A 600 -11.37 -18.52 35.46
N ASP A 601 -10.37 -19.15 34.87
CA ASP A 601 -9.12 -19.48 35.55
C ASP A 601 -7.93 -18.90 34.76
N ASP A 602 -6.77 -18.72 35.41
CA ASP A 602 -5.66 -17.79 35.11
C ASP A 602 -4.98 -17.91 33.72
N SER A 603 -5.55 -18.65 32.77
CA SER A 603 -5.13 -18.66 31.36
C SER A 603 -6.20 -19.09 30.35
N THR A 604 -7.46 -19.35 30.74
CA THR A 604 -8.52 -19.79 29.80
C THR A 604 -9.93 -19.33 30.21
N LEU A 605 -10.81 -19.12 29.23
CA LEU A 605 -12.24 -18.85 29.43
C LEU A 605 -13.01 -20.19 29.42
N CYS A 606 -13.71 -20.55 30.49
CA CYS A 606 -14.55 -21.76 30.55
C CYS A 606 -16.01 -21.36 30.85
N LEU A 607 -17.03 -22.03 30.30
CA LEU A 607 -18.42 -21.82 30.71
C LEU A 607 -18.69 -22.57 32.03
N ARG A 608 -19.48 -22.01 32.96
CA ARG A 608 -19.90 -22.71 34.19
C ARG A 608 -21.06 -23.64 33.88
N ASP A 609 -20.87 -24.93 34.18
CA ASP A 609 -21.87 -26.00 34.25
C ASP A 609 -22.89 -26.08 33.10
N VAL A 610 -22.47 -26.63 31.96
CA VAL A 610 -23.38 -27.45 31.16
C VAL A 610 -23.21 -28.90 31.66
N PRO A 611 -24.25 -29.56 32.17
CA PRO A 611 -24.13 -30.93 32.68
C PRO A 611 -23.69 -31.85 31.53
N PHE A 612 -22.50 -32.42 31.64
CA PHE A 612 -22.11 -33.56 30.83
C PHE A 612 -22.90 -34.79 31.31
N PRO A 613 -23.48 -35.62 30.42
CA PRO A 613 -23.94 -36.95 30.79
C PRO A 613 -22.76 -37.76 31.36
N ALA A 614 -23.04 -38.60 32.36
CA ALA A 614 -22.07 -39.17 33.31
C ALA A 614 -20.96 -40.09 32.74
N ASP A 615 -20.78 -40.21 31.43
CA ASP A 615 -19.89 -41.20 30.79
C ASP A 615 -18.65 -40.61 30.09
N TYR A 616 -18.34 -39.32 30.25
CA TYR A 616 -17.17 -38.68 29.61
C TYR A 616 -16.08 -38.28 30.61
N SER A 617 -14.93 -38.95 30.54
CA SER A 617 -13.67 -38.49 31.15
C SER A 617 -12.78 -37.80 30.09
N PRO A 618 -12.09 -36.69 30.41
CA PRO A 618 -11.35 -35.91 29.42
C PRO A 618 -10.05 -36.61 28.95
N LEU A 619 -9.90 -36.71 27.62
CA LEU A 619 -8.70 -37.15 26.90
C LEU A 619 -7.61 -36.06 26.96
N HIS A 620 -6.50 -36.35 27.65
CA HIS A 620 -5.21 -35.63 27.69
C HIS A 620 -5.16 -34.13 28.14
N PRO A 621 -4.06 -33.68 28.81
CA PRO A 621 -4.00 -32.35 29.44
C PRO A 621 -3.65 -31.18 28.50
N GLY A 622 -3.68 -31.36 27.18
CA GLY A 622 -3.10 -30.39 26.23
C GLY A 622 -4.03 -29.78 25.19
N HIS A 623 -5.27 -30.27 25.06
CA HIS A 623 -6.22 -29.80 24.05
C HIS A 623 -7.50 -29.31 24.72
N ARG A 624 -7.85 -28.04 24.52
CA ARG A 624 -9.17 -27.49 24.90
C ARG A 624 -9.71 -26.67 23.72
N MET A 625 -10.69 -27.24 23.02
CA MET A 625 -11.53 -26.57 22.02
C MET A 625 -12.33 -25.46 22.70
N VAL A 626 -12.47 -24.31 22.04
CA VAL A 626 -13.42 -23.27 22.48
C VAL A 626 -14.38 -22.98 21.33
N PHE A 627 -15.66 -22.87 21.70
CA PHE A 627 -16.81 -22.39 20.92
C PHE A 627 -17.49 -23.40 19.97
N LEU A 628 -18.57 -24.01 20.45
CA LEU A 628 -19.69 -24.44 19.59
C LEU A 628 -21.08 -24.58 20.27
N PRO A 629 -21.28 -24.56 21.60
CA PRO A 629 -22.65 -24.64 22.14
C PRO A 629 -23.43 -23.32 22.23
N PHE A 630 -22.80 -22.16 21.99
CA PHE A 630 -23.42 -20.85 22.29
C PHE A 630 -24.16 -20.21 21.09
N ILE A 631 -23.92 -20.70 19.89
CA ILE A 631 -24.38 -20.10 18.61
C ILE A 631 -25.83 -20.51 18.28
N GLU A 632 -26.28 -21.66 18.78
CA GLU A 632 -27.60 -22.24 18.50
C GLU A 632 -28.78 -21.42 19.07
N LYS A 633 -28.53 -20.60 20.11
CA LYS A 633 -29.61 -19.93 20.85
C LYS A 633 -29.99 -18.54 20.28
N PHE A 634 -29.17 -17.95 19.41
CA PHE A 634 -29.31 -16.54 19.00
C PHE A 634 -29.34 -16.27 17.50
N LEU A 635 -28.94 -17.23 16.65
CA LEU A 635 -28.96 -17.06 15.20
C LEU A 635 -30.10 -17.89 14.58
N GLY A 636 -30.83 -17.28 13.64
CA GLY A 636 -31.78 -18.02 12.82
C GLY A 636 -31.09 -19.12 12.01
N PRO A 637 -31.82 -20.19 11.61
CA PRO A 637 -31.22 -21.39 11.01
C PRO A 637 -30.36 -21.14 9.76
N ALA A 638 -30.64 -20.08 8.99
CA ALA A 638 -29.85 -19.73 7.80
C ALA A 638 -28.47 -19.13 8.14
N ASP A 639 -28.39 -18.31 9.19
CA ASP A 639 -27.16 -17.63 9.61
C ASP A 639 -26.25 -18.57 10.42
N PHE A 640 -26.85 -19.53 11.13
CA PHE A 640 -26.12 -20.62 11.79
C PHE A 640 -25.39 -21.52 10.79
N VAL A 641 -26.04 -21.88 9.67
CA VAL A 641 -25.45 -22.72 8.63
C VAL A 641 -24.30 -21.99 7.90
N ALA A 642 -24.44 -20.69 7.62
CA ALA A 642 -23.36 -19.89 7.04
C ALA A 642 -22.14 -19.79 7.97
N ALA A 643 -22.37 -19.56 9.27
CA ALA A 643 -21.31 -19.50 10.27
C ALA A 643 -20.61 -20.87 10.47
N ALA A 644 -21.38 -21.96 10.49
CA ALA A 644 -20.85 -23.32 10.63
C ALA A 644 -20.02 -23.75 9.41
N CYS A 645 -20.46 -23.45 8.19
CA CYS A 645 -19.70 -23.73 6.96
C CYS A 645 -18.37 -22.97 6.89
N HIS A 646 -18.32 -21.72 7.38
CA HIS A 646 -17.08 -20.93 7.42
C HIS A 646 -16.09 -21.42 8.48
N VAL A 647 -16.57 -21.96 9.60
CA VAL A 647 -15.71 -22.51 10.67
C VAL A 647 -15.07 -23.84 10.26
N VAL A 648 -15.79 -24.69 9.53
CA VAL A 648 -15.27 -25.99 9.05
C VAL A 648 -14.15 -25.81 8.00
N LEU A 649 -14.25 -24.79 7.14
CA LEU A 649 -13.19 -24.45 6.17
C LEU A 649 -11.90 -23.92 6.82
N TYR A 650 -11.96 -23.45 8.07
CA TYR A 650 -10.82 -22.85 8.77
C TYR A 650 -9.91 -23.89 9.44
N ILE A 651 -10.35 -25.15 9.55
CA ILE A 651 -9.58 -26.26 10.17
C ILE A 651 -8.64 -26.93 9.14
N ASP A 652 -8.82 -26.67 7.84
CA ASP A 652 -8.17 -27.38 6.74
C ASP A 652 -6.75 -26.86 6.36
N GLU A 653 -6.19 -25.89 7.10
CA GLU A 653 -4.87 -25.30 6.80
C GLU A 653 -3.78 -25.58 7.86
N CYS A 654 -4.02 -26.46 8.82
CA CYS A 654 -3.00 -26.90 9.79
C CYS A 654 -2.41 -28.27 9.40
N GLU A 655 -1.08 -28.36 9.24
CA GLU A 655 -0.36 -29.62 9.02
C GLU A 655 -0.73 -30.66 10.11
N PRO A 656 -1.05 -31.92 9.75
CA PRO A 656 -1.39 -32.95 10.72
C PRO A 656 -0.11 -33.59 11.31
N THR A 657 0.11 -33.42 12.62
CA THR A 657 0.99 -34.31 13.38
C THR A 657 0.22 -35.60 13.71
N TRP A 658 0.64 -36.72 13.15
CA TRP A 658 -0.01 -38.03 13.30
C TRP A 658 0.24 -38.67 14.68
N THR A 659 -0.81 -39.22 15.30
CA THR A 659 -0.70 -40.19 16.41
C THR A 659 -1.52 -41.44 16.07
N PHE A 660 -0.88 -42.60 16.16
CA PHE A 660 -1.40 -43.91 15.73
C PHE A 660 -2.64 -44.37 16.53
N ILE A 661 -3.57 -45.02 15.82
CA ILE A 661 -4.77 -45.66 16.40
C ILE A 661 -4.33 -46.78 17.34
N THR A 662 -4.77 -46.73 18.59
CA THR A 662 -4.46 -47.75 19.60
C THR A 662 -5.48 -48.89 19.57
N ASP A 663 -5.15 -50.05 20.14
CA ASP A 663 -6.08 -51.19 20.22
C ASP A 663 -7.34 -50.89 21.07
N GLU A 664 -7.32 -49.81 21.86
CA GLU A 664 -8.46 -49.33 22.64
C GLU A 664 -9.50 -48.63 21.75
N ASP A 665 -9.06 -47.93 20.71
CA ASP A 665 -9.92 -47.29 19.71
C ASP A 665 -10.62 -48.34 18.83
N ARG A 666 -9.94 -49.45 18.52
CA ARG A 666 -10.53 -50.60 17.81
C ARG A 666 -11.63 -51.30 18.61
N ARG A 667 -11.50 -51.37 19.94
CA ARG A 667 -12.54 -51.94 20.81
C ARG A 667 -13.77 -51.04 20.92
N ARG A 668 -13.62 -49.72 20.81
CA ARG A 668 -14.77 -48.79 20.86
C ARG A 668 -15.57 -48.79 19.56
N ALA A 669 -14.93 -48.98 18.40
CA ALA A 669 -15.61 -49.09 17.11
C ALA A 669 -16.57 -50.30 17.02
N SER A 670 -16.25 -51.42 17.68
CA SER A 670 -17.11 -52.60 17.70
C SER A 670 -18.36 -52.45 18.58
N ILE A 671 -18.32 -51.56 19.58
CA ILE A 671 -19.45 -51.29 20.51
C ILE A 671 -20.59 -50.55 19.79
N VAL A 672 -20.30 -49.82 18.71
CA VAL A 672 -21.29 -49.05 17.93
C VAL A 672 -21.78 -49.79 16.68
N GLY A 673 -21.44 -51.08 16.53
CA GLY A 673 -21.89 -51.91 15.41
C GLY A 673 -21.20 -51.62 14.06
N TRP A 674 -20.04 -50.96 14.07
CA TRP A 674 -19.23 -50.76 12.88
C TRP A 674 -18.24 -51.91 12.68
N ASN A 675 -18.41 -52.69 11.61
CA ASN A 675 -17.46 -53.71 11.17
C ASN A 675 -16.53 -53.09 10.12
N VAL A 676 -15.30 -52.75 10.52
CA VAL A 676 -14.26 -52.31 9.57
C VAL A 676 -13.64 -53.55 8.92
N ASP A 677 -13.70 -53.67 7.59
CA ASP A 677 -13.07 -54.79 6.88
C ASP A 677 -11.54 -54.68 7.06
N PRO A 678 -10.86 -55.71 7.59
CA PRO A 678 -9.41 -55.70 7.80
C PRO A 678 -8.58 -55.43 6.53
N LYS A 679 -9.16 -55.59 5.34
CA LYS A 679 -8.48 -55.28 4.06
C LYS A 679 -8.32 -53.78 3.81
N ASP A 680 -9.24 -52.95 4.29
CA ASP A 680 -9.18 -51.50 4.08
C ASP A 680 -8.07 -50.86 4.91
N VAL A 681 -7.82 -51.40 6.10
CA VAL A 681 -6.71 -50.96 6.97
C VAL A 681 -5.35 -51.33 6.35
N LYS A 682 -5.24 -52.50 5.71
CA LYS A 682 -4.01 -52.92 5.02
C LYS A 682 -3.68 -52.13 3.74
N ASN A 683 -4.68 -51.53 3.10
CA ASN A 683 -4.47 -50.68 1.92
C ASN A 683 -3.91 -49.30 2.31
N ILE A 684 -4.19 -48.84 3.54
CA ILE A 684 -3.62 -47.61 4.09
C ILE A 684 -2.14 -47.81 4.44
N GLU A 685 -1.78 -48.95 5.06
CA GLU A 685 -0.37 -49.28 5.38
C GLU A 685 0.51 -49.52 4.15
N LYS A 686 -0.06 -49.90 2.99
CA LYS A 686 0.72 -50.20 1.77
C LYS A 686 1.00 -49.01 0.85
N ARG A 687 0.43 -47.82 1.13
CA ARG A 687 0.62 -46.61 0.29
C ARG A 687 1.77 -45.70 0.76
N GLU A 688 2.66 -46.18 1.61
CA GLU A 688 3.86 -45.46 2.06
C GLU A 688 5.04 -45.45 1.06
N SER A 689 4.85 -45.86 -0.20
CA SER A 689 5.90 -45.70 -1.20
C SER A 689 5.34 -45.25 -2.55
N LEU A 690 5.05 -43.96 -2.70
CA LEU A 690 5.17 -43.21 -3.96
C LEU A 690 4.85 -41.73 -3.72
N ASP A 691 5.83 -40.87 -4.01
CA ASP A 691 5.74 -39.40 -4.03
C ASP A 691 4.57 -38.92 -4.88
N ASN A 692 3.60 -38.24 -4.27
CA ASN A 692 2.70 -37.25 -4.88
C ASN A 692 1.95 -36.50 -3.78
N SER A 693 2.50 -35.33 -3.41
CA SER A 693 2.05 -34.47 -2.31
C SER A 693 0.93 -33.51 -2.72
N LEU A 694 0.11 -33.15 -1.72
CA LEU A 694 -1.00 -32.18 -1.68
C LEU A 694 -2.35 -32.54 -2.35
N LEU A 695 -2.41 -33.07 -3.58
CA LEU A 695 -3.72 -33.18 -4.25
C LEU A 695 -4.61 -34.31 -3.69
N ASN A 696 -4.01 -35.43 -3.28
CA ASN A 696 -4.75 -36.56 -2.70
C ASN A 696 -5.18 -36.31 -1.24
N MET A 697 -4.44 -35.49 -0.48
CA MET A 697 -4.80 -35.11 0.90
C MET A 697 -6.11 -34.31 0.95
N LYS A 698 -6.33 -33.41 -0.02
CA LYS A 698 -7.59 -32.65 -0.12
C LYS A 698 -8.77 -33.55 -0.46
N HIS A 699 -8.57 -34.56 -1.30
CA HIS A 699 -9.65 -35.46 -1.72
C HIS A 699 -10.11 -36.41 -0.59
N ASP A 700 -9.18 -36.88 0.25
CA ASP A 700 -9.49 -37.77 1.37
C ASP A 700 -10.10 -37.01 2.58
N ALA A 701 -9.67 -35.77 2.84
CA ALA A 701 -10.28 -34.90 3.83
C ALA A 701 -11.72 -34.47 3.45
N TYR A 702 -11.94 -34.26 2.15
CA TYR A 702 -13.26 -33.94 1.59
C TYR A 702 -14.24 -35.11 1.70
N GLU A 703 -13.82 -36.35 1.43
CA GLU A 703 -14.66 -37.54 1.65
C GLU A 703 -15.05 -37.72 3.13
N CYS A 704 -14.14 -37.42 4.06
CA CYS A 704 -14.42 -37.42 5.49
C CYS A 704 -15.45 -36.33 5.86
N ALA A 705 -15.25 -35.08 5.44
CA ALA A 705 -16.17 -33.98 5.74
C ALA A 705 -17.60 -34.26 5.23
N VAL A 706 -17.74 -34.79 4.01
CA VAL A 706 -19.03 -35.17 3.42
C VAL A 706 -19.67 -36.36 4.17
N ARG A 707 -18.87 -37.30 4.70
CA ARG A 707 -19.38 -38.44 5.50
C ARG A 707 -19.82 -38.07 6.91
N TYR A 708 -19.20 -37.06 7.54
CA TYR A 708 -19.48 -36.68 8.94
C TYR A 708 -20.46 -35.51 9.08
N LEU A 709 -20.69 -34.71 8.02
CA LEU A 709 -21.67 -33.62 8.04
C LEU A 709 -23.12 -34.08 8.35
N PRO A 710 -23.61 -35.23 7.84
CA PRO A 710 -24.94 -35.74 8.20
C PRO A 710 -25.02 -36.17 9.67
N LEU A 711 -23.93 -36.68 10.26
CA LEU A 711 -23.86 -37.06 11.68
C LEU A 711 -23.90 -35.84 12.60
N LEU A 712 -23.24 -34.74 12.21
CA LEU A 712 -23.27 -33.46 12.91
C LEU A 712 -24.67 -32.82 12.87
N LEU A 713 -25.34 -32.86 11.71
CA LEU A 713 -26.71 -32.33 11.56
C LEU A 713 -27.75 -33.17 12.33
N LEU A 714 -27.58 -34.50 12.39
CA LEU A 714 -28.39 -35.38 13.22
C LEU A 714 -28.16 -35.14 14.72
N SER A 715 -26.92 -34.89 15.16
CA SER A 715 -26.60 -34.57 16.56
C SER A 715 -27.15 -33.22 17.02
N ALA A 716 -27.45 -32.33 16.06
CA ALA A 716 -28.10 -31.02 16.26
C ALA A 716 -29.62 -31.06 16.01
N GLY A 717 -30.23 -32.22 15.76
CA GLY A 717 -31.67 -32.38 15.61
C GLY A 717 -32.29 -31.83 14.31
N ILE A 718 -31.48 -31.59 13.27
CA ILE A 718 -31.92 -31.04 11.97
C ILE A 718 -32.30 -32.18 11.01
N ASP A 719 -33.38 -32.02 10.24
CA ASP A 719 -33.88 -33.06 9.30
C ASP A 719 -32.81 -33.39 8.23
N PRO A 720 -32.36 -34.66 8.13
CA PRO A 720 -31.30 -35.07 7.21
C PRO A 720 -31.63 -34.83 5.72
N LYS A 721 -32.89 -34.61 5.35
CA LYS A 721 -33.26 -34.24 3.96
C LYS A 721 -32.74 -32.88 3.51
N LEU A 722 -32.33 -31.99 4.42
CA LEU A 722 -31.64 -30.73 4.06
C LEU A 722 -30.18 -30.95 3.66
N GLY A 723 -29.54 -32.03 4.14
CA GLY A 723 -28.16 -32.39 3.79
C GLY A 723 -28.01 -32.79 2.32
N ASP A 724 -29.04 -33.41 1.75
CA ASP A 724 -29.07 -33.80 0.33
C ASP A 724 -29.21 -32.60 -0.64
N ILE A 725 -29.75 -31.47 -0.16
CA ILE A 725 -29.86 -30.23 -0.95
C ILE A 725 -28.52 -29.48 -0.96
N LEU A 726 -27.78 -29.51 0.15
CA LEU A 726 -26.47 -28.89 0.31
C LEU A 726 -25.35 -29.68 -0.39
N SER A 727 -25.45 -31.01 -0.47
CA SER A 727 -24.49 -31.81 -1.23
C SER A 727 -24.61 -31.57 -2.74
N GLN A 728 -25.81 -31.27 -3.27
CA GLN A 728 -26.02 -30.98 -4.69
C GLN A 728 -25.64 -29.55 -5.11
N SER A 729 -25.74 -28.55 -4.22
CA SER A 729 -25.32 -27.17 -4.53
C SER A 729 -23.80 -26.99 -4.58
N VAL A 730 -23.04 -27.81 -3.83
CA VAL A 730 -21.57 -27.79 -3.86
C VAL A 730 -21.02 -28.56 -5.08
N ILE A 731 -21.71 -29.59 -5.56
CA ILE A 731 -21.31 -30.34 -6.78
C ILE A 731 -21.45 -29.49 -8.06
N THR A 732 -22.32 -28.48 -8.07
CA THR A 732 -22.58 -27.65 -9.26
C THR A 732 -21.70 -26.41 -9.39
N SER A 733 -20.99 -25.99 -8.34
CA SER A 733 -20.06 -24.84 -8.41
C SER A 733 -18.66 -25.19 -8.90
N ASP A 734 -18.27 -26.48 -8.95
CA ASP A 734 -16.90 -26.89 -9.32
C ASP A 734 -16.80 -28.00 -10.40
N ILE A 735 -17.88 -28.29 -11.14
CA ILE A 735 -17.80 -29.17 -12.32
C ILE A 735 -18.20 -28.39 -13.58
N GLY A 736 -17.20 -27.68 -14.13
CA GLY A 736 -17.22 -27.03 -15.44
C GLY A 736 -15.87 -27.23 -16.14
N THR A 737 -15.64 -28.44 -16.61
CA THR A 737 -14.41 -29.02 -17.18
C THR A 737 -13.87 -28.35 -18.46
N HIS A 738 -12.55 -28.36 -18.66
CA HIS A 738 -11.90 -28.84 -19.89
C HIS A 738 -10.44 -29.26 -19.63
N ASN A 739 -10.15 -30.56 -19.55
CA ASN A 739 -9.61 -31.41 -20.63
C ASN A 739 -8.38 -30.83 -21.33
N TRP A 740 -7.18 -31.31 -21.02
CA TRP A 740 -6.14 -31.56 -22.04
C TRP A 740 -5.47 -32.90 -21.80
N SER A 741 -5.71 -33.78 -22.77
CA SER A 741 -4.96 -34.97 -23.13
C SER A 741 -3.45 -34.71 -23.20
N SER A 742 -2.66 -35.58 -22.58
CA SER A 742 -1.34 -35.94 -23.11
C SER A 742 -1.15 -37.44 -23.01
N GLN A 743 -1.53 -38.12 -24.10
CA GLN A 743 -0.91 -39.38 -24.48
C GLN A 743 0.61 -39.21 -24.52
N LYS A 744 1.35 -40.18 -23.97
CA LYS A 744 2.63 -40.66 -24.52
C LYS A 744 2.84 -42.13 -24.13
N PRO A 745 3.65 -42.86 -24.91
CA PRO A 745 3.21 -44.08 -25.56
C PRO A 745 3.54 -45.33 -24.76
N ALA A 746 2.69 -46.36 -24.93
CA ALA A 746 3.08 -47.72 -24.63
C ALA A 746 4.14 -48.18 -25.66
N THR A 747 5.33 -48.51 -25.19
CA THR A 747 6.32 -49.27 -25.97
C THR A 747 6.55 -50.60 -25.28
N THR A 748 6.05 -51.68 -25.89
CA THR A 748 6.79 -52.94 -26.07
C THR A 748 5.99 -53.87 -26.97
N THR A 749 6.39 -54.01 -28.24
CA THR A 749 6.92 -55.25 -28.85
C THR A 749 6.90 -55.17 -30.39
N TRP A 750 8.09 -55.43 -30.96
CA TRP A 750 8.52 -55.53 -32.36
C TRP A 750 8.81 -54.24 -33.13
#